data_AF-A0A7X0KJP6-F1
#
_entry.id   AF-A0A7X0KJP6-F1
#
_cell.length_a   1.000
_cell.length_b   1.000
_cell.length_c   1.000
_cell.angle_alpha   90.00
_cell.angle_beta   90.00
_cell.angle_gamma   90.00
#
_symmetry.space_group_name_H-M   'P 1'
#
loop_
_entity.id
_entity.type
_entity.pdbx_description
1 polymer ?
#
loop_
_entity_poly.entity_id
_entity_poly.type
_entity_poly.pdbx_seq_one_letter_code
_entity_poly.pdbx_strand_id
1 'polypeptide(L)'
;MLESLLGVIAIVALFIIISKQQSRLGLLERELGALRSLVLSGAVPVPAAKAAETSGEAISEPAPPEALKAATQEPSLPETEAIAGDKAPESAEELPAAAMATAETAEPGPWGGVPAAAGPTPARERPDIETALGTRWAVWVGGLALAFGGVFLIRYSIESGLFGPGLRLSMAALLGLVLVGGGEFIRRTGFRVPIQNGGSAYIPAILTAAGAFTLFGTIYAAHGLYGFIGAGTAFVLLGIVGVATIAAALAHGQALAGLGLLGAMVTPALVSSTAPNFWALFGYLAIVLVATAAVARTRRWSLLMGAAFIGTGLWTLLYLADAPLADFNIILFISAVTLAALALLWLGRRDDTTVLDWPSMVPAFFVAVTAMVLFIHPTYAALGGPLRGTLLLVGLLAVALYRPAAVSLLFAAGIATVLVYLRNALGGTFELDLPIGGLMVEGLPIEVAGRSLTRIGWLLGLIFAGTGLWRAQRQVAAAPWRAAAWAGWGVAVPLVVLTSLWIAYGNPDRDVLRALVAVVLVAAFVAGGEWIARAEQPPLQGGPAVSFAFGGAGVALLLALHMGFGSGLTTVLLGLAAVVPALATRQRRYPVLGWLSVGAAVAVLARIGFDPTIVGADRLGTTPVFNWILPGYGIPAIAFGFAAWQLARTTNGRPRLVMEAVAALFSLLAVAMLVRHAMNGGVITSNSPTLAEQAIYTLIALGGGGILVALDMRSPSPVLRYGSLAIGVLSVLSVLGQHFLVLNPLFTDEGTGSIPLFNLLFLAYLLPALAAAALAYYARGKRPKWYSAMLALVAALLAFAYATLSVRRLFQGEHIGLWAGLGQVETYSYSALWLAMGVGLLVAGVTLRSQVLRIASAALISIAVAKVFLFDMSELEGVLRALSFIGLGAVLIGIGLFYQRLLTRAAR
;
A
#
# COMPACT_ATOMS: atom_id res chain seq x y z
N MET A 1 12.63 0.80 -23.13
CA MET A 1 12.80 0.04 -21.86
C MET A 1 13.80 0.67 -20.89
N LEU A 2 14.84 1.39 -21.36
CA LEU A 2 15.79 2.09 -20.47
C LEU A 2 15.19 3.34 -19.78
N GLU A 3 14.25 4.04 -20.41
CA GLU A 3 13.64 5.27 -19.85
C GLU A 3 12.62 5.01 -18.72
N SER A 4 11.87 3.90 -18.77
CA SER A 4 11.01 3.48 -17.64
C SER A 4 11.83 2.95 -16.45
N LEU A 5 13.02 2.40 -16.72
CA LEU A 5 13.99 2.03 -15.68
C LEU A 5 14.64 3.27 -15.06
N LEU A 6 14.95 4.31 -15.85
CA LEU A 6 15.41 5.61 -15.36
C LEU A 6 14.37 6.31 -14.48
N GLY A 7 13.08 6.23 -14.82
CA GLY A 7 11.99 6.75 -13.99
C GLY A 7 11.87 6.04 -12.63
N VAL A 8 12.00 4.71 -12.60
CA VAL A 8 12.00 3.94 -11.35
C VAL A 8 13.27 4.19 -10.53
N ILE A 9 14.44 4.29 -11.19
CA ILE A 9 15.72 4.62 -10.54
C ILE A 9 15.69 6.05 -9.99
N ALA A 10 15.07 7.01 -10.68
CA ALA A 10 14.89 8.38 -10.21
C ALA A 10 13.94 8.47 -9.01
N ILE A 11 12.85 7.69 -8.99
CA ILE A 11 11.92 7.61 -7.84
C ILE A 11 12.61 6.98 -6.62
N VAL A 12 13.40 5.92 -6.84
CA VAL A 12 14.18 5.27 -5.77
C VAL A 12 15.30 6.19 -5.27
N ALA A 13 16.00 6.91 -6.16
CA ALA A 13 17.01 7.90 -5.79
C ALA A 13 16.40 9.08 -5.03
N LEU A 14 15.22 9.57 -5.45
CA LEU A 14 14.47 10.63 -4.77
C LEU A 14 14.02 10.17 -3.37
N PHE A 15 13.54 8.93 -3.24
CA PHE A 15 13.18 8.35 -1.95
C PHE A 15 14.40 8.20 -1.01
N ILE A 16 15.55 7.78 -1.53
CA ILE A 16 16.80 7.67 -0.77
C ILE A 16 17.32 9.06 -0.36
N ILE A 17 17.25 10.06 -1.24
CA ILE A 17 17.65 11.44 -0.92
C ILE A 17 16.73 12.04 0.14
N ILE A 18 15.41 11.86 0.03
CA ILE A 18 14.42 12.31 1.03
C ILE A 18 14.67 11.62 2.37
N SER A 19 14.93 10.31 2.39
CA SER A 19 15.27 9.57 3.60
C SER A 19 16.60 10.02 4.22
N LYS A 20 17.59 10.36 3.39
CA LYS A 20 18.90 10.89 3.83
C LYS A 20 18.81 12.35 4.30
N GLN A 21 17.90 13.14 3.76
CA GLN A 21 17.62 14.49 4.24
C GLN A 21 16.80 14.50 5.53
N GLN A 22 15.84 13.58 5.69
CA GLN A 22 15.11 13.40 6.94
C GLN A 22 16.04 12.95 8.08
N SER A 23 17.04 12.10 7.80
CA SER A 23 18.04 11.74 8.81
C SER A 23 19.03 12.87 9.11
N ARG A 24 19.41 13.71 8.14
CA ARG A 24 20.17 14.96 8.38
C ARG A 24 19.39 15.98 9.19
N LEU A 25 18.09 16.14 8.91
CA LEU A 25 17.19 17.01 9.69
C LEU A 25 17.05 16.50 11.12
N GLY A 26 16.91 15.19 11.33
CA GLY A 26 16.91 14.62 12.68
C GLY A 26 18.24 14.79 13.43
N LEU A 27 19.38 14.82 12.73
CA LEU A 27 20.69 15.16 13.30
C LEU A 27 20.80 16.64 13.66
N LEU A 28 20.34 17.54 12.78
CA LEU A 28 20.30 18.98 13.02
C LEU A 28 19.32 19.36 14.15
N GLU A 29 18.19 18.67 14.27
CA GLU A 29 17.24 18.84 15.38
C GLU A 29 17.86 18.37 16.71
N ARG A 30 18.70 17.33 16.69
CA ARG A 30 19.47 16.90 17.86
C ARG A 30 20.59 17.87 18.22
N GLU A 31 21.31 18.41 17.24
CA GLU A 31 22.33 19.44 17.46
C GLU A 31 21.72 20.76 17.94
N LEU A 32 20.57 21.17 17.40
CA LEU A 32 19.80 22.31 17.89
C LEU A 32 19.23 22.06 19.28
N GLY A 33 18.79 20.84 19.57
CA GLY A 33 18.40 20.42 20.92
C GLY A 33 19.57 20.51 21.91
N ALA A 34 20.77 20.08 21.49
CA ALA A 34 21.99 20.17 22.26
C ALA A 34 22.45 21.63 22.45
N LEU A 35 22.43 22.46 21.41
CA LEU A 35 22.73 23.89 21.47
C LEU A 35 21.74 24.65 22.33
N ARG A 36 20.44 24.33 22.24
CA ARG A 36 19.41 24.91 23.10
C ARG A 36 19.61 24.50 24.56
N SER A 37 20.05 23.26 24.82
CA SER A 37 20.44 22.82 26.17
C SER A 37 21.70 23.54 26.67
N LEU A 38 22.65 23.85 25.79
CA LEU A 38 23.88 24.59 26.08
C LEU A 38 23.59 26.07 26.40
N VAL A 39 22.71 26.70 25.62
CA VAL A 39 22.22 28.07 25.85
C VAL A 39 21.37 28.16 27.12
N LEU A 40 20.57 27.13 27.43
CA LEU A 40 19.85 27.02 28.71
C LEU A 40 20.80 26.74 29.91
N SER A 41 22.00 26.20 29.66
CA SER A 41 23.01 25.93 30.69
C SER A 41 23.98 27.09 30.97
N GLY A 42 23.91 28.19 30.20
CA GLY A 42 24.49 29.49 30.59
C GLY A 42 26.02 29.61 30.60
N ALA A 43 26.74 28.97 29.68
CA ALA A 43 28.19 29.17 29.53
C ALA A 43 28.56 29.77 28.16
N VAL A 44 29.16 30.97 28.16
CA VAL A 44 29.68 31.68 26.99
C VAL A 44 31.20 31.84 27.13
N PRO A 45 32.00 31.55 26.09
CA PRO A 45 33.35 32.10 25.95
C PRO A 45 33.44 33.17 24.85
N VAL A 46 34.17 34.25 25.15
CA VAL A 46 34.51 35.41 24.30
C VAL A 46 35.86 35.16 23.59
N PRO A 47 36.11 35.71 22.38
CA PRO A 47 37.25 35.39 21.53
C PRO A 47 38.43 36.38 21.69
N ALA A 48 39.64 35.97 21.29
CA ALA A 48 40.82 36.82 21.21
C ALA A 48 41.46 36.78 19.81
N ALA A 49 41.58 37.98 19.23
CA ALA A 49 42.32 38.32 18.01
C ALA A 49 43.82 38.53 18.30
N LYS A 50 44.63 38.57 17.24
CA LYS A 50 45.81 39.44 17.22
C LYS A 50 46.09 39.99 15.82
N ALA A 51 46.09 41.33 15.75
CA ALA A 51 46.54 42.25 14.69
C ALA A 51 48.07 42.16 14.48
N ALA A 52 48.75 42.79 13.50
CA ALA A 52 48.53 43.91 12.56
C ALA A 52 49.48 43.65 11.34
N GLU A 53 49.54 44.34 10.19
CA GLU A 53 49.32 45.75 9.85
C GLU A 53 49.35 45.90 8.29
N THR A 54 48.52 46.83 7.77
CA THR A 54 48.55 47.60 6.50
C THR A 54 49.57 47.23 5.39
N SER A 55 49.20 47.06 4.11
CA SER A 55 48.74 48.10 3.18
C SER A 55 48.34 47.51 1.80
N GLY A 56 47.38 48.11 1.08
CA GLY A 56 47.39 48.18 -0.40
C GLY A 56 46.61 47.13 -1.23
N GLU A 57 45.32 47.39 -1.43
CA GLU A 57 44.59 47.46 -2.72
C GLU A 57 44.81 46.44 -3.87
N ALA A 58 43.70 45.76 -4.19
CA ALA A 58 43.13 45.48 -5.52
C ALA A 58 43.71 44.42 -6.50
N ILE A 59 42.85 43.40 -6.73
CA ILE A 59 42.46 42.73 -8.00
C ILE A 59 43.32 41.56 -8.52
N SER A 60 42.58 40.48 -8.85
CA SER A 60 42.83 39.37 -9.81
C SER A 60 43.68 38.14 -9.42
N GLU A 61 43.01 36.98 -9.49
CA GLU A 61 43.50 35.63 -9.88
C GLU A 61 44.46 35.64 -11.10
N PRO A 62 45.21 34.56 -11.47
CA PRO A 62 45.17 33.15 -11.02
C PRO A 62 46.53 32.38 -10.87
N ALA A 63 46.46 31.15 -10.33
CA ALA A 63 47.23 29.92 -10.70
C ALA A 63 48.74 29.68 -10.32
N PRO A 64 49.18 28.39 -10.21
CA PRO A 64 50.27 27.83 -9.34
C PRO A 64 51.55 27.43 -10.17
N PRO A 65 52.46 26.46 -9.85
CA PRO A 65 52.74 25.57 -8.68
C PRO A 65 54.26 25.34 -8.33
N GLU A 66 54.56 24.32 -7.49
CA GLU A 66 55.83 23.51 -7.38
C GLU A 66 57.06 24.16 -6.69
N ALA A 67 58.02 23.50 -5.99
CA ALA A 67 58.47 22.12 -5.73
C ALA A 67 59.43 22.16 -4.48
N LEU A 68 59.44 21.20 -3.54
CA LEU A 68 60.16 19.90 -3.49
C LEU A 68 61.70 19.98 -3.33
N LYS A 69 62.25 19.43 -2.23
CA LYS A 69 63.50 18.60 -2.06
C LYS A 69 63.93 18.53 -0.57
N ALA A 70 63.97 17.36 0.09
CA ALA A 70 65.01 16.30 0.12
C ALA A 70 66.34 16.77 0.75
N ALA A 71 67.07 16.07 1.64
CA ALA A 71 66.94 14.89 2.50
C ALA A 71 68.26 14.81 3.35
N THR A 72 68.28 13.95 4.38
CA THR A 72 69.43 13.11 4.83
C THR A 72 70.07 13.35 6.24
N GLN A 73 69.82 12.37 7.12
CA GLN A 73 70.62 11.65 8.15
C GLN A 73 71.18 12.25 9.48
N GLU A 74 70.96 11.41 10.51
CA GLU A 74 71.46 11.23 11.91
C GLU A 74 73.00 11.07 12.10
N PRO A 75 73.61 10.81 13.32
CA PRO A 75 73.07 10.39 14.66
C PRO A 75 73.74 10.94 15.99
N SER A 76 73.15 10.54 17.14
CA SER A 76 73.74 10.13 18.47
C SER A 76 73.76 11.05 19.75
N LEU A 77 72.85 10.73 20.73
CA LEU A 77 72.93 10.37 22.20
C LEU A 77 73.74 11.20 23.27
N PRO A 78 73.56 11.03 24.64
CA PRO A 78 72.46 10.49 25.52
C PRO A 78 72.18 11.22 26.92
N GLU A 79 71.09 10.76 27.61
CA GLU A 79 70.70 10.65 29.08
C GLU A 79 70.74 11.83 30.11
N THR A 80 69.79 12.03 31.07
CA THR A 80 69.35 11.18 32.23
C THR A 80 67.96 11.55 32.88
N GLU A 81 67.18 10.50 33.25
CA GLU A 81 66.17 10.15 34.31
C GLU A 81 65.00 10.99 34.93
N ALA A 82 63.89 10.22 35.16
CA ALA A 82 63.05 10.02 36.39
C ALA A 82 61.52 10.33 36.25
N ILE A 83 60.65 9.42 35.75
CA ILE A 83 59.84 8.29 36.34
C ILE A 83 58.56 8.65 37.15
N ALA A 84 57.40 8.23 36.60
CA ALA A 84 56.34 7.37 37.19
C ALA A 84 55.07 7.45 36.28
N GLY A 85 54.48 6.43 35.63
CA GLY A 85 54.59 4.97 35.55
C GLY A 85 53.15 4.38 35.55
N ASP A 86 52.72 3.34 34.82
CA ASP A 86 53.20 2.54 33.68
C ASP A 86 52.07 1.50 33.37
N LYS A 87 52.23 0.46 32.54
CA LYS A 87 51.97 0.31 31.09
C LYS A 87 51.41 -1.10 30.81
N ALA A 88 50.99 -1.34 29.55
CA ALA A 88 50.67 -2.65 28.94
C ALA A 88 51.96 -3.36 28.39
N PRO A 89 51.90 -4.35 27.46
CA PRO A 89 51.58 -5.80 27.55
C PRO A 89 52.79 -6.74 27.18
N GLU A 90 52.52 -8.06 27.05
CA GLU A 90 53.15 -9.09 26.17
C GLU A 90 54.14 -10.17 26.74
N SER A 91 53.80 -11.44 26.42
CA SER A 91 54.57 -12.71 26.24
C SER A 91 55.66 -13.19 27.23
N ALA A 92 55.53 -14.43 27.73
CA ALA A 92 56.58 -15.49 27.79
C ALA A 92 56.06 -16.79 28.43
N GLU A 93 56.65 -17.91 28.02
CA GLU A 93 56.37 -19.30 28.38
C GLU A 93 57.37 -19.76 29.46
N GLU A 94 56.91 -20.29 30.61
CA GLU A 94 57.66 -21.19 31.52
C GLU A 94 56.73 -21.78 32.61
N LEU A 95 56.70 -23.11 32.74
CA LEU A 95 56.08 -23.96 33.80
C LEU A 95 57.13 -24.23 34.92
N PRO A 96 56.86 -24.85 36.11
CA PRO A 96 55.67 -25.59 36.58
C PRO A 96 55.28 -25.41 38.09
N ALA A 97 54.26 -26.18 38.49
CA ALA A 97 53.99 -26.77 39.82
C ALA A 97 53.02 -26.06 40.78
N ALA A 98 51.79 -26.59 40.86
CA ALA A 98 51.27 -27.29 42.05
C ALA A 98 49.81 -27.77 41.84
N ALA A 99 49.66 -29.09 41.88
CA ALA A 99 48.62 -29.87 42.57
C ALA A 99 47.12 -29.52 42.39
N MET A 100 46.20 -30.45 42.10
CA MET A 100 46.28 -31.89 41.86
C MET A 100 44.91 -32.38 41.37
N ALA A 101 44.95 -33.49 40.63
CA ALA A 101 43.82 -34.28 40.15
C ALA A 101 42.85 -34.73 41.26
N THR A 102 41.59 -34.99 40.90
CA THR A 102 41.05 -36.38 40.85
C THR A 102 39.59 -36.37 40.40
N ALA A 103 39.33 -37.15 39.36
CA ALA A 103 38.05 -37.80 39.16
C ALA A 103 38.14 -39.15 39.88
N GLU A 104 37.23 -39.44 40.82
CA GLU A 104 36.78 -40.79 41.09
C GLU A 104 35.40 -40.80 41.77
N THR A 105 34.52 -41.64 41.19
CA THR A 105 33.44 -42.44 41.80
C THR A 105 32.35 -41.79 42.66
N ALA A 106 31.12 -41.77 42.12
CA ALA A 106 29.90 -42.00 42.89
C ALA A 106 28.94 -42.91 42.09
N GLU A 107 28.63 -44.06 42.70
CA GLU A 107 27.65 -45.07 42.28
C GLU A 107 26.19 -44.54 42.23
N PRO A 108 25.27 -45.27 41.58
CA PRO A 108 23.93 -44.78 41.25
C PRO A 108 22.98 -44.79 42.44
N GLY A 109 22.38 -43.64 42.73
CA GLY A 109 21.20 -43.54 43.59
C GLY A 109 19.94 -43.97 42.81
N PRO A 110 19.10 -44.86 43.36
CA PRO A 110 17.81 -45.20 42.78
C PRO A 110 16.84 -44.03 43.01
N TRP A 111 15.70 -44.04 42.30
CA TRP A 111 14.54 -43.13 42.39
C TRP A 111 14.45 -42.04 41.33
N GLY A 112 13.59 -42.32 40.34
CA GLY A 112 12.53 -41.38 39.97
C GLY A 112 12.78 -40.46 38.79
N GLY A 113 13.00 -41.01 37.60
CA GLY A 113 12.92 -40.24 36.35
C GLY A 113 11.48 -39.78 36.06
N VAL A 114 11.22 -38.48 36.25
CA VAL A 114 10.12 -37.76 35.59
C VAL A 114 10.51 -37.53 34.12
N PRO A 115 9.61 -37.66 33.13
CA PRO A 115 9.98 -37.48 31.73
C PRO A 115 10.35 -36.01 31.49
N ALA A 116 11.63 -35.74 31.28
CA ALA A 116 12.10 -34.45 30.81
C ALA A 116 11.54 -34.20 29.40
N ALA A 117 10.90 -33.05 29.25
CA ALA A 117 10.34 -32.55 28.01
C ALA A 117 11.36 -32.65 26.85
N ALA A 118 10.87 -33.11 25.71
CA ALA A 118 11.61 -33.17 24.46
C ALA A 118 12.21 -31.79 24.13
N GLY A 119 13.54 -31.71 24.17
CA GLY A 119 14.27 -30.54 23.68
C GLY A 119 14.02 -30.33 22.18
N PRO A 120 14.13 -29.08 21.69
CA PRO A 120 13.93 -28.77 20.29
C PRO A 120 14.97 -29.50 19.44
N THR A 121 14.49 -30.28 18.46
CA THR A 121 15.30 -30.91 17.41
C THR A 121 16.28 -29.89 16.82
N PRO A 122 17.58 -30.19 16.73
CA PRO A 122 18.53 -29.26 16.13
C PRO A 122 18.13 -28.96 14.69
N ALA A 123 18.06 -27.66 14.38
CA ALA A 123 17.84 -27.16 13.04
C ALA A 123 18.91 -27.75 12.12
N ARG A 124 18.49 -28.30 10.98
CA ARG A 124 19.40 -28.75 9.92
C ARG A 124 20.39 -27.63 9.60
N GLU A 125 21.65 -27.86 9.91
CA GLU A 125 22.77 -27.05 9.47
C GLU A 125 22.67 -26.90 7.95
N ARG A 126 22.70 -25.64 7.49
CA ARG A 126 22.85 -25.34 6.07
C ARG A 126 24.20 -25.91 5.64
N PRO A 127 24.30 -26.53 4.45
CA PRO A 127 25.59 -27.00 3.96
C PRO A 127 26.51 -25.80 3.83
N ASP A 128 27.59 -25.85 4.59
CA ASP A 128 28.58 -24.80 4.67
C ASP A 128 29.29 -24.68 3.32
N ILE A 129 29.10 -23.53 2.67
CA ILE A 129 29.58 -23.26 1.31
C ILE A 129 31.12 -23.21 1.33
N GLU A 130 31.71 -22.84 2.47
CA GLU A 130 33.16 -22.84 2.70
C GLU A 130 33.78 -24.23 2.67
N THR A 131 33.14 -25.24 3.29
CA THR A 131 33.64 -26.62 3.24
C THR A 131 33.39 -27.28 1.88
N ALA A 132 32.32 -26.89 1.17
CA ALA A 132 32.01 -27.41 -0.16
C ALA A 132 32.95 -26.88 -1.26
N LEU A 133 33.45 -25.64 -1.15
CA LEU A 133 34.45 -25.09 -2.07
C LEU A 133 35.87 -25.60 -1.75
N GLY A 134 36.24 -25.70 -0.48
CA GLY A 134 37.60 -26.03 -0.05
C GLY A 134 38.11 -27.41 -0.48
N THR A 135 37.24 -28.43 -0.51
CA THR A 135 37.66 -29.83 -0.79
C THR A 135 37.44 -30.29 -2.24
N ARG A 136 36.72 -29.51 -3.07
CA ARG A 136 36.26 -29.96 -4.40
C ARG A 136 36.86 -29.21 -5.58
N TRP A 137 37.49 -28.06 -5.35
CA TRP A 137 38.04 -27.24 -6.43
C TRP A 137 39.18 -27.93 -7.17
N ALA A 138 40.04 -28.70 -6.50
CA ALA A 138 41.18 -29.39 -7.13
C ALA A 138 40.76 -30.43 -8.19
N VAL A 139 39.65 -31.14 -7.99
CA VAL A 139 39.14 -32.11 -8.97
C VAL A 139 38.45 -31.41 -10.14
N TRP A 140 37.74 -30.31 -9.88
CA TRP A 140 37.16 -29.46 -10.95
C TRP A 140 38.25 -28.77 -11.77
N VAL A 141 39.29 -28.22 -11.11
CA VAL A 141 40.46 -27.63 -11.75
C VAL A 141 41.25 -28.69 -12.49
N GLY A 142 41.39 -29.91 -11.95
CA GLY A 142 42.01 -31.03 -12.66
C GLY A 142 41.23 -31.46 -13.91
N GLY A 143 39.90 -31.56 -13.82
CA GLY A 143 39.05 -31.85 -14.97
C GLY A 143 39.05 -30.73 -16.01
N LEU A 144 39.06 -29.47 -15.58
CA LEU A 144 39.15 -28.30 -16.44
C LEU A 144 40.54 -28.15 -17.06
N ALA A 145 41.61 -28.46 -16.34
CA ALA A 145 42.98 -28.51 -16.84
C ALA A 145 43.17 -29.65 -17.85
N LEU A 146 42.54 -30.81 -17.64
CA LEU A 146 42.53 -31.89 -18.63
C LEU A 146 41.78 -31.47 -19.90
N ALA A 147 40.63 -30.78 -19.76
CA ALA A 147 39.86 -30.25 -20.88
C ALA A 147 40.65 -29.18 -21.66
N PHE A 148 41.27 -28.22 -20.96
CA PHE A 148 42.13 -27.20 -21.59
C PHE A 148 43.40 -27.79 -22.18
N GLY A 149 44.02 -28.77 -21.52
CA GLY A 149 45.15 -29.52 -22.07
C GLY A 149 44.81 -30.20 -23.39
N GLY A 150 43.61 -30.79 -23.48
CA GLY A 150 43.08 -31.31 -24.75
C GLY A 150 42.90 -30.22 -25.81
N VAL A 151 42.33 -29.07 -25.45
CA VAL A 151 42.14 -27.94 -26.38
C VAL A 151 43.48 -27.36 -26.87
N PHE A 152 44.48 -27.21 -25.99
CA PHE A 152 45.81 -26.71 -26.36
C PHE A 152 46.58 -27.71 -27.22
N LEU A 153 46.45 -29.01 -26.95
CA LEU A 153 47.08 -30.05 -27.76
C LEU A 153 46.45 -30.12 -29.15
N ILE A 154 45.12 -29.92 -29.24
CA ILE A 154 44.42 -29.72 -30.51
C ILE A 154 44.98 -28.48 -31.21
N ARG A 155 45.00 -27.30 -30.56
CA ARG A 155 45.52 -26.05 -31.14
C ARG A 155 46.96 -26.17 -31.63
N TYR A 156 47.85 -26.78 -30.84
CA TYR A 156 49.22 -27.07 -31.25
C TYR A 156 49.25 -27.95 -32.50
N SER A 157 48.40 -28.98 -32.57
CA SER A 157 48.27 -29.80 -33.78
C SER A 157 47.72 -29.03 -34.98
N ILE A 158 46.90 -27.98 -34.77
CA ILE A 158 46.44 -27.02 -35.80
C ILE A 158 47.63 -26.23 -36.32
N GLU A 159 48.41 -25.64 -35.43
CA GLU A 159 49.54 -24.76 -35.75
C GLU A 159 50.72 -25.53 -36.38
N SER A 160 50.92 -26.80 -36.01
CA SER A 160 51.99 -27.67 -36.55
C SER A 160 51.59 -28.47 -37.79
N GLY A 161 50.33 -28.40 -38.24
CA GLY A 161 49.87 -29.08 -39.46
C GLY A 161 49.83 -30.62 -39.40
N LEU A 162 50.05 -31.24 -38.23
CA LEU A 162 50.25 -32.68 -38.08
C LEU A 162 49.03 -33.56 -38.43
N PHE A 163 47.81 -33.04 -38.28
CA PHE A 163 46.58 -33.82 -38.48
C PHE A 163 45.53 -33.05 -39.28
N GLY A 164 44.86 -33.68 -40.25
CA GLY A 164 43.75 -33.05 -40.98
C GLY A 164 42.55 -32.74 -40.06
N PRO A 165 41.72 -31.73 -40.38
CA PRO A 165 40.55 -31.36 -39.57
C PRO A 165 39.59 -32.53 -39.27
N GLY A 166 39.40 -33.45 -40.22
CA GLY A 166 38.55 -34.63 -40.04
C GLY A 166 39.10 -35.62 -39.00
N LEU A 167 40.41 -35.89 -39.01
CA LEU A 167 41.03 -36.81 -38.06
C LEU A 167 40.95 -36.26 -36.62
N ARG A 168 41.17 -34.95 -36.44
CA ARG A 168 41.02 -34.27 -35.14
C ARG A 168 39.62 -34.44 -34.55
N LEU A 169 38.59 -34.25 -35.37
CA LEU A 169 37.19 -34.44 -34.95
C LEU A 169 36.88 -35.89 -34.62
N SER A 170 37.41 -36.85 -35.40
CA SER A 170 37.20 -38.28 -35.13
C SER A 170 37.86 -38.74 -33.83
N MET A 171 39.08 -38.25 -33.53
CA MET A 171 39.77 -38.53 -32.27
C MET A 171 39.07 -37.90 -31.07
N ALA A 172 38.58 -36.66 -31.21
CA ALA A 172 37.81 -35.98 -30.16
C ALA A 172 36.47 -36.68 -29.89
N ALA A 173 35.75 -37.12 -30.93
CA ALA A 173 34.53 -37.91 -30.78
C ALA A 173 34.80 -39.25 -30.07
N LEU A 174 35.87 -39.96 -30.46
CA LEU A 174 36.25 -41.23 -29.85
C LEU A 174 36.65 -41.05 -28.39
N LEU A 175 37.43 -40.02 -28.06
CA LEU A 175 37.76 -39.65 -26.68
C LEU A 175 36.50 -39.38 -25.86
N GLY A 176 35.55 -38.59 -26.39
CA GLY A 176 34.29 -38.29 -25.73
C GLY A 176 33.48 -39.56 -25.41
N LEU A 177 33.36 -40.48 -26.37
CA LEU A 177 32.69 -41.78 -26.18
C LEU A 177 33.42 -42.66 -25.16
N VAL A 178 34.75 -42.70 -25.18
CA VAL A 178 35.56 -43.47 -24.21
C VAL A 178 35.39 -42.91 -22.80
N LEU A 179 35.33 -41.59 -22.62
CA LEU A 179 35.09 -40.97 -21.31
C LEU A 179 33.69 -41.28 -20.76
N VAL A 180 32.65 -41.22 -21.62
CA VAL A 180 31.28 -41.62 -21.25
C VAL A 180 31.23 -43.11 -20.89
N GLY A 181 31.83 -43.98 -21.72
CA GLY A 181 31.89 -45.42 -21.50
C GLY A 181 32.69 -45.78 -20.24
N GLY A 182 33.81 -45.09 -19.98
CA GLY A 182 34.62 -45.24 -18.78
C GLY A 182 33.88 -44.82 -17.51
N GLY A 183 33.12 -43.73 -17.57
CA GLY A 183 32.23 -43.30 -16.49
C GLY A 183 31.19 -44.37 -16.13
N GLU A 184 30.55 -44.99 -17.13
CA GLU A 184 29.58 -46.06 -16.91
C GLU A 184 30.24 -47.38 -16.45
N PHE A 185 31.42 -47.73 -16.97
CA PHE A 185 32.16 -48.93 -16.57
C PHE A 185 32.59 -48.88 -15.10
N ILE A 186 33.15 -47.75 -14.64
CA ILE A 186 33.55 -47.54 -13.23
C ILE A 186 32.32 -47.56 -12.31
N ARG A 187 31.17 -47.04 -12.78
CA ARG A 187 29.91 -47.12 -12.04
C ARG A 187 29.44 -48.56 -11.86
N ARG A 188 29.51 -49.40 -12.90
CA ARG A 188 29.06 -50.80 -12.85
C ARG A 188 29.95 -51.70 -12.02
N THR A 189 31.25 -51.43 -11.99
CA THR A 189 32.24 -52.21 -11.20
C THR A 189 32.26 -51.83 -9.71
N GLY A 190 31.56 -50.78 -9.30
CA GLY A 190 31.37 -50.44 -7.88
C GLY A 190 32.59 -49.82 -7.19
N PHE A 191 33.59 -49.38 -7.95
CA PHE A 191 34.83 -48.79 -7.41
C PHE A 191 34.53 -47.46 -6.69
N ARG A 192 34.36 -47.53 -5.36
CA ARG A 192 34.16 -46.36 -4.49
C ARG A 192 35.46 -46.10 -3.74
N VAL A 193 36.13 -44.99 -4.04
CA VAL A 193 37.24 -44.51 -3.22
C VAL A 193 36.64 -43.89 -1.95
N PRO A 194 36.88 -44.45 -0.75
CA PRO A 194 36.42 -43.84 0.50
C PRO A 194 37.29 -42.62 0.79
N ILE A 195 36.69 -41.44 0.81
CA ILE A 195 37.36 -40.23 1.30
C ILE A 195 36.94 -40.07 2.76
N GLN A 196 37.90 -39.97 3.69
CA GLN A 196 37.65 -39.58 5.07
C GLN A 196 37.00 -38.19 5.04
N ASN A 197 35.80 -38.05 5.61
CA ASN A 197 34.95 -36.85 5.65
C ASN A 197 33.90 -36.74 4.51
N GLY A 198 32.95 -37.69 4.50
CA GLY A 198 31.52 -37.40 4.30
C GLY A 198 31.00 -36.96 2.93
N GLY A 199 31.83 -36.73 1.90
CA GLY A 199 31.35 -36.29 0.58
C GLY A 199 32.08 -36.92 -0.59
N SER A 200 31.58 -38.06 -1.10
CA SER A 200 32.16 -38.71 -2.28
C SER A 200 32.07 -37.80 -3.51
N ALA A 201 33.22 -37.37 -4.05
CA ALA A 201 33.31 -36.80 -5.39
C ALA A 201 33.06 -37.93 -6.40
N TYR A 202 31.94 -37.87 -7.12
CA TYR A 202 31.46 -38.94 -7.99
C TYR A 202 32.27 -38.98 -9.30
N ILE A 203 33.45 -39.60 -9.30
CA ILE A 203 34.34 -39.77 -10.47
C ILE A 203 33.57 -40.22 -11.75
N PRO A 204 32.62 -41.18 -11.68
CA PRO A 204 31.79 -41.55 -12.83
C PRO A 204 31.01 -40.39 -13.46
N ALA A 205 30.48 -39.49 -12.64
CA ALA A 205 29.69 -38.35 -13.12
C ALA A 205 30.57 -37.31 -13.83
N ILE A 206 31.80 -37.10 -13.33
CA ILE A 206 32.77 -36.16 -13.91
C ILE A 206 33.25 -36.66 -15.27
N LEU A 207 33.60 -37.94 -15.38
CA LEU A 207 33.99 -38.57 -16.65
C LEU A 207 32.87 -38.49 -17.69
N THR A 208 31.63 -38.77 -17.27
CA THR A 208 30.46 -38.68 -18.15
C THR A 208 30.17 -37.23 -18.57
N ALA A 209 30.31 -36.27 -17.66
CA ALA A 209 30.17 -34.84 -17.97
C ALA A 209 31.25 -34.35 -18.93
N ALA A 210 32.51 -34.71 -18.70
CA ALA A 210 33.63 -34.38 -19.57
C ALA A 210 33.44 -34.98 -20.97
N GLY A 211 33.07 -36.26 -21.05
CA GLY A 211 32.79 -36.92 -22.33
C GLY A 211 31.61 -36.29 -23.08
N ALA A 212 30.52 -35.95 -22.38
CA ALA A 212 29.39 -35.23 -22.99
C ALA A 212 29.81 -33.85 -23.52
N PHE A 213 30.57 -33.07 -22.74
CA PHE A 213 31.10 -31.77 -23.16
C PHE A 213 32.00 -31.89 -24.39
N THR A 214 32.90 -32.88 -24.42
CA THR A 214 33.74 -33.16 -25.58
C THR A 214 32.91 -33.51 -26.82
N LEU A 215 31.85 -34.31 -26.68
CA LEU A 215 30.94 -34.62 -27.79
C LEU A 215 30.19 -33.38 -28.29
N PHE A 216 29.64 -32.55 -27.39
CA PHE A 216 29.02 -31.27 -27.75
C PHE A 216 29.98 -30.38 -28.55
N GLY A 217 31.20 -30.18 -28.03
CA GLY A 217 32.22 -29.36 -28.68
C GLY A 217 32.67 -29.91 -30.03
N THR A 218 32.78 -31.24 -30.14
CA THR A 218 33.19 -31.90 -31.40
C THR A 218 32.13 -31.73 -32.49
N ILE A 219 30.85 -31.91 -32.17
CA ILE A 219 29.76 -31.73 -33.15
C ILE A 219 29.65 -30.26 -33.56
N TYR A 220 29.78 -29.33 -32.61
CA TYR A 220 29.79 -27.90 -32.93
C TYR A 220 30.97 -27.52 -33.83
N ALA A 221 32.19 -27.97 -33.52
CA ALA A 221 33.37 -27.68 -34.33
C ALA A 221 33.24 -28.26 -35.75
N ALA A 222 32.68 -29.47 -35.89
CA ALA A 222 32.43 -30.08 -37.20
C ALA A 222 31.48 -29.23 -38.06
N HIS A 223 30.52 -28.54 -37.45
CA HIS A 223 29.60 -27.65 -38.14
C HIS A 223 30.13 -26.23 -38.30
N GLY A 224 30.33 -25.50 -37.19
CA GLY A 224 30.57 -24.06 -37.17
C GLY A 224 32.01 -23.64 -37.46
N LEU A 225 32.99 -24.53 -37.28
CA LEU A 225 34.41 -24.20 -37.56
C LEU A 225 34.90 -24.80 -38.87
N TYR A 226 34.52 -26.04 -39.16
CA TYR A 226 35.07 -26.80 -40.30
C TYR A 226 34.08 -27.06 -41.44
N GLY A 227 32.77 -26.87 -41.23
CA GLY A 227 31.76 -27.05 -42.27
C GLY A 227 31.59 -28.48 -42.80
N PHE A 228 32.05 -29.51 -42.07
CA PHE A 228 31.94 -30.92 -42.49
C PHE A 228 30.51 -31.46 -42.46
N ILE A 229 29.67 -30.93 -41.56
CA ILE A 229 28.29 -31.35 -41.40
C ILE A 229 27.35 -30.14 -41.51
N GLY A 230 26.18 -30.35 -42.13
CA GLY A 230 25.16 -29.31 -42.26
C GLY A 230 24.48 -28.99 -40.91
N ALA A 231 23.80 -27.84 -40.86
CA ALA A 231 23.09 -27.36 -39.68
C ALA A 231 22.08 -28.40 -39.15
N GLY A 232 21.29 -29.03 -40.03
CA GLY A 232 20.31 -30.03 -39.64
C GLY A 232 20.92 -31.25 -38.95
N THR A 233 22.01 -31.80 -39.50
CA THR A 233 22.73 -32.94 -38.91
C THR A 233 23.39 -32.59 -37.57
N ALA A 234 23.99 -31.40 -37.47
CA ALA A 234 24.60 -30.93 -36.23
C ALA A 234 23.55 -30.77 -35.12
N PHE A 235 22.40 -30.18 -35.46
CA PHE A 235 21.28 -29.97 -34.56
C PHE A 235 20.74 -31.29 -33.99
N VAL A 236 20.53 -32.29 -34.83
CA VAL A 236 20.06 -33.63 -34.40
C VAL A 236 21.09 -34.31 -33.49
N LEU A 237 22.38 -34.30 -33.87
CA LEU A 237 23.44 -34.95 -33.09
C LEU A 237 23.62 -34.28 -31.72
N LEU A 238 23.67 -32.95 -31.66
CA LEU A 238 23.74 -32.20 -30.40
C LEU A 238 22.51 -32.49 -29.52
N GLY A 239 21.34 -32.62 -30.14
CA GLY A 239 20.10 -32.97 -29.45
C GLY A 239 20.12 -34.38 -28.84
N ILE A 240 20.60 -35.37 -29.59
CA ILE A 240 20.76 -36.75 -29.11
C ILE A 240 21.73 -36.77 -27.92
N VAL A 241 22.89 -36.11 -28.04
CA VAL A 241 23.87 -36.03 -26.95
C VAL A 241 23.28 -35.35 -25.71
N GLY A 242 22.50 -34.27 -25.87
CA GLY A 242 21.83 -33.60 -24.76
C GLY A 242 20.82 -34.49 -24.04
N VAL A 243 19.91 -35.14 -24.78
CA VAL A 243 18.92 -36.06 -24.20
C VAL A 243 19.60 -37.28 -23.55
N ALA A 244 20.64 -37.84 -24.19
CA ALA A 244 21.43 -38.93 -23.63
C ALA A 244 22.13 -38.53 -22.31
N THR A 245 22.64 -37.29 -22.24
CA THR A 245 23.27 -36.75 -21.02
C THR A 245 22.24 -36.56 -19.90
N ILE A 246 21.04 -36.07 -20.22
CA ILE A 246 19.93 -35.97 -19.27
C ILE A 246 19.50 -37.35 -18.78
N ALA A 247 19.44 -38.36 -19.66
CA ALA A 247 19.11 -39.73 -19.28
C ALA A 247 20.20 -40.37 -18.39
N ALA A 248 21.47 -40.19 -18.73
CA ALA A 248 22.62 -40.66 -17.95
C ALA A 248 22.62 -40.07 -16.52
N ALA A 249 22.03 -38.89 -16.33
CA ALA A 249 21.90 -38.27 -15.02
C ALA A 249 21.07 -39.10 -14.02
N LEU A 250 20.16 -39.99 -14.46
CA LEU A 250 19.48 -40.93 -13.56
C LEU A 250 20.47 -41.82 -12.80
N ALA A 251 21.62 -42.10 -13.41
CA ALA A 251 22.70 -42.88 -12.83
C ALA A 251 23.75 -42.04 -12.08
N HIS A 252 23.97 -40.79 -12.50
CA HIS A 252 25.10 -39.95 -12.04
C HIS A 252 24.71 -38.72 -11.21
N GLY A 253 23.42 -38.41 -11.07
CA GLY A 253 22.90 -37.32 -10.22
C GLY A 253 22.51 -36.04 -10.97
N GLN A 254 21.92 -35.09 -10.24
CA GLN A 254 21.24 -33.91 -10.79
C GLN A 254 22.15 -32.96 -11.57
N ALA A 255 23.43 -32.83 -11.19
CA ALA A 255 24.36 -31.91 -11.83
C ALA A 255 24.61 -32.26 -13.31
N LEU A 256 24.70 -33.55 -13.64
CA LEU A 256 24.85 -34.01 -15.03
C LEU A 256 23.60 -33.71 -15.87
N ALA A 257 22.41 -33.83 -15.28
CA ALA A 257 21.16 -33.44 -15.97
C ALA A 257 21.15 -31.93 -16.26
N GLY A 258 21.65 -31.13 -15.32
CA GLY A 258 21.80 -29.68 -15.51
C GLY A 258 22.71 -29.35 -16.69
N LEU A 259 23.87 -30.01 -16.80
CA LEU A 259 24.76 -29.86 -17.95
C LEU A 259 24.12 -30.30 -19.26
N GLY A 260 23.46 -31.45 -19.28
CA GLY A 260 22.75 -31.94 -20.47
C GLY A 260 21.63 -30.99 -20.91
N LEU A 261 20.87 -30.45 -19.95
CA LEU A 261 19.84 -29.44 -20.20
C LEU A 261 20.43 -28.13 -20.71
N LEU A 262 21.51 -27.63 -20.11
CA LEU A 262 22.18 -26.41 -20.58
C LEU A 262 22.73 -26.59 -21.99
N GLY A 263 23.45 -27.67 -22.26
CA GLY A 263 23.95 -27.99 -23.60
C GLY A 263 22.82 -28.09 -24.62
N ALA A 264 21.70 -28.72 -24.24
CA ALA A 264 20.52 -28.81 -25.08
C ALA A 264 19.86 -27.43 -25.34
N MET A 265 19.73 -26.58 -24.31
CA MET A 265 19.11 -25.25 -24.45
C MET A 265 19.99 -24.26 -25.24
N VAL A 266 21.31 -24.44 -25.23
CA VAL A 266 22.26 -23.60 -25.96
C VAL A 266 22.42 -24.05 -27.42
N THR A 267 22.21 -25.34 -27.70
CA THR A 267 22.38 -25.95 -29.04
C THR A 267 21.73 -25.14 -30.17
N PRO A 268 20.47 -24.68 -30.09
CA PRO A 268 19.87 -23.91 -31.17
C PRO A 268 20.51 -22.57 -31.45
N ALA A 269 21.09 -21.91 -30.44
CA ALA A 269 21.78 -20.64 -30.62
C ALA A 269 23.13 -20.81 -31.31
N LEU A 270 23.74 -22.00 -31.18
CA LEU A 270 25.05 -22.31 -31.77
C LEU A 270 24.95 -22.78 -33.24
N VAL A 271 23.81 -23.34 -33.63
CA VAL A 271 23.60 -23.85 -35.00
C VAL A 271 22.88 -22.77 -35.81
N SER A 272 23.66 -21.86 -36.42
CA SER A 272 23.11 -20.82 -37.30
C SER A 272 22.69 -21.41 -38.66
N SER A 273 21.51 -21.00 -39.16
CA SER A 273 20.99 -21.40 -40.47
C SER A 273 20.55 -20.18 -41.24
N THR A 274 20.81 -20.15 -42.55
CA THR A 274 20.33 -19.11 -43.48
C THR A 274 18.82 -19.19 -43.72
N ALA A 275 18.20 -20.33 -43.44
CA ALA A 275 16.75 -20.52 -43.42
C ALA A 275 16.34 -21.16 -42.07
N PRO A 276 16.02 -20.35 -41.04
CA PRO A 276 15.62 -20.86 -39.73
C PRO A 276 14.31 -21.65 -39.81
N ASN A 277 14.31 -22.88 -39.29
CA ASN A 277 13.09 -23.71 -39.18
C ASN A 277 12.62 -23.75 -37.71
N PHE A 278 11.66 -22.89 -37.37
CA PHE A 278 11.13 -22.78 -36.02
C PHE A 278 10.36 -24.03 -35.56
N TRP A 279 9.72 -24.78 -36.47
CA TRP A 279 9.07 -26.05 -36.12
C TRP A 279 10.08 -27.09 -35.65
N ALA A 280 11.24 -27.18 -36.29
CA ALA A 280 12.33 -28.05 -35.85
C ALA A 280 12.88 -27.61 -34.48
N LEU A 281 13.06 -26.29 -34.28
CA LEU A 281 13.51 -25.72 -33.00
C LEU A 281 12.56 -26.07 -31.84
N PHE A 282 11.29 -25.71 -31.96
CA PHE A 282 10.33 -25.91 -30.88
C PHE A 282 9.92 -27.37 -30.71
N GLY A 283 9.96 -28.19 -31.78
CA GLY A 283 9.85 -29.64 -31.69
C GLY A 283 11.00 -30.26 -30.88
N TYR A 284 12.23 -29.78 -31.09
CA TYR A 284 13.38 -30.17 -30.30
C TYR A 284 13.27 -29.75 -28.82
N LEU A 285 12.92 -28.48 -28.55
CA LEU A 285 12.72 -27.99 -27.18
C LEU A 285 11.61 -28.76 -26.45
N ALA A 286 10.55 -29.15 -27.15
CA ALA A 286 9.49 -30.00 -26.62
C ALA A 286 10.01 -31.38 -26.18
N ILE A 287 10.84 -32.03 -27.01
CA ILE A 287 11.45 -33.32 -26.67
C ILE A 287 12.36 -33.17 -25.44
N VAL A 288 13.22 -32.15 -25.43
CA VAL A 288 14.13 -31.88 -24.30
C VAL A 288 13.34 -31.63 -23.02
N LEU A 289 12.26 -30.84 -23.09
CA LEU A 289 11.39 -30.56 -21.94
C LEU A 289 10.73 -31.83 -21.41
N VAL A 290 10.15 -32.66 -22.28
CA VAL A 290 9.51 -33.92 -21.90
C VAL A 290 10.51 -34.91 -21.30
N ALA A 291 11.69 -35.05 -21.91
CA ALA A 291 12.77 -35.89 -21.39
C ALA A 291 13.25 -35.41 -20.01
N THR A 292 13.47 -34.10 -19.86
CA THR A 292 13.88 -33.50 -18.58
C THR A 292 12.81 -33.65 -17.51
N ALA A 293 11.53 -33.47 -17.86
CA ALA A 293 10.42 -33.67 -16.94
C ALA A 293 10.28 -35.14 -16.52
N ALA A 294 10.47 -36.08 -17.44
CA ALA A 294 10.43 -37.51 -17.18
C ALA A 294 11.58 -37.98 -16.27
N VAL A 295 12.76 -37.34 -16.35
CA VAL A 295 13.89 -37.59 -15.45
C VAL A 295 13.69 -36.89 -14.11
N ALA A 296 13.37 -35.59 -14.11
CA ALA A 296 13.19 -34.78 -12.90
C ALA A 296 12.10 -35.33 -11.97
N ARG A 297 11.02 -35.91 -12.52
CA ARG A 297 9.94 -36.52 -11.72
C ARG A 297 10.39 -37.73 -10.90
N THR A 298 11.41 -38.48 -11.32
CA THR A 298 11.83 -39.72 -10.64
C THR A 298 12.48 -39.47 -9.28
N ARG A 299 13.29 -38.40 -9.20
CA ARG A 299 14.06 -38.02 -8.00
C ARG A 299 13.58 -36.71 -7.37
N ARG A 300 12.45 -36.16 -7.85
CA ARG A 300 11.85 -34.89 -7.38
C ARG A 300 12.79 -33.68 -7.48
N TRP A 301 13.59 -33.61 -8.56
CA TRP A 301 14.54 -32.52 -8.78
C TRP A 301 13.84 -31.24 -9.26
N SER A 302 13.35 -30.44 -8.32
CA SER A 302 12.60 -29.20 -8.59
C SER A 302 13.44 -28.16 -9.33
N LEU A 303 14.73 -28.01 -8.99
CA LEU A 303 15.69 -27.13 -9.68
C LEU A 303 15.85 -27.48 -11.16
N LEU A 304 15.99 -28.76 -11.48
CA LEU A 304 16.11 -29.20 -12.86
C LEU A 304 14.83 -28.92 -13.65
N MET A 305 13.67 -29.22 -13.06
CA MET A 305 12.38 -28.99 -13.72
C MET A 305 12.13 -27.51 -13.96
N GLY A 306 12.36 -26.66 -12.95
CA GLY A 306 12.20 -25.22 -13.10
C GLY A 306 13.17 -24.63 -14.10
N ALA A 307 14.43 -25.09 -14.16
CA ALA A 307 15.39 -24.66 -15.19
C ALA A 307 14.92 -25.02 -16.61
N ALA A 308 14.31 -26.20 -16.80
CA ALA A 308 13.78 -26.60 -18.11
C ALA A 308 12.59 -25.72 -18.54
N PHE A 309 11.70 -25.39 -17.60
CA PHE A 309 10.62 -24.45 -17.87
C PHE A 309 11.11 -23.02 -18.13
N ILE A 310 12.16 -22.56 -17.43
CA ILE A 310 12.77 -21.25 -17.68
C ILE A 310 13.38 -21.23 -19.10
N GLY A 311 14.15 -22.25 -19.46
CA GLY A 311 14.79 -22.33 -20.77
C GLY A 311 13.77 -22.31 -21.92
N THR A 312 12.73 -23.14 -21.82
CA THR A 312 11.65 -23.18 -22.82
C THR A 312 10.83 -21.89 -22.86
N GLY A 313 10.54 -21.29 -21.70
CA GLY A 313 9.85 -20.00 -21.61
C GLY A 313 10.67 -18.86 -22.22
N LEU A 314 11.98 -18.80 -21.95
CA LEU A 314 12.87 -17.79 -22.49
C LEU A 314 12.98 -17.90 -24.02
N TRP A 315 13.15 -19.11 -24.56
CA TRP A 315 13.14 -19.33 -26.01
C TRP A 315 11.83 -18.91 -26.66
N THR A 316 10.69 -19.11 -25.97
CA THR A 316 9.39 -18.66 -26.46
C THR A 316 9.33 -17.13 -26.53
N LEU A 317 9.79 -16.42 -25.50
CA LEU A 317 9.82 -14.96 -25.50
C LEU A 317 10.81 -14.37 -26.50
N LEU A 318 11.99 -15.00 -26.66
CA LEU A 318 12.97 -14.62 -27.67
C LEU A 318 12.38 -14.74 -29.09
N TYR A 319 11.64 -15.82 -29.35
CA TYR A 319 10.94 -16.00 -30.63
C TYR A 319 9.93 -14.88 -30.89
N LEU A 320 9.12 -14.49 -29.89
CA LEU A 320 8.19 -13.36 -30.04
C LEU A 320 8.90 -12.01 -30.19
N ALA A 321 10.13 -11.86 -29.69
CA ALA A 321 10.90 -10.62 -29.78
C ALA A 321 11.61 -10.46 -31.13
N ASP A 322 12.12 -11.56 -31.70
CA ASP A 322 12.94 -11.55 -32.92
C ASP A 322 12.12 -11.73 -34.20
N ALA A 323 11.00 -12.46 -34.16
CA ALA A 323 10.20 -12.79 -35.34
C ALA A 323 8.99 -11.85 -35.51
N PRO A 324 9.05 -10.78 -36.32
CA PRO A 324 7.95 -9.81 -36.48
C PRO A 324 6.64 -10.41 -37.00
N LEU A 325 6.70 -11.58 -37.65
CA LEU A 325 5.57 -12.40 -38.09
C LEU A 325 5.65 -13.81 -37.49
N ALA A 326 5.72 -13.90 -36.16
CA ALA A 326 5.74 -15.18 -35.46
C ALA A 326 4.53 -16.07 -35.81
N ASP A 327 4.78 -17.37 -36.06
CA ASP A 327 3.72 -18.36 -36.26
C ASP A 327 3.10 -18.73 -34.91
N PHE A 328 1.85 -18.30 -34.71
CA PHE A 328 1.13 -18.56 -33.48
C PHE A 328 0.89 -20.05 -33.20
N ASN A 329 0.89 -20.91 -34.22
CA ASN A 329 0.70 -22.35 -34.02
C ASN A 329 1.89 -22.96 -33.27
N ILE A 330 3.11 -22.48 -33.53
CA ILE A 330 4.32 -22.89 -32.84
C ILE A 330 4.25 -22.50 -31.36
N ILE A 331 3.78 -21.27 -31.07
CA ILE A 331 3.62 -20.75 -29.71
C ILE A 331 2.56 -21.56 -28.94
N LEU A 332 1.43 -21.87 -29.59
CA LEU A 332 0.39 -22.72 -29.01
C LEU A 332 0.90 -24.13 -28.76
N PHE A 333 1.64 -24.71 -29.71
CA PHE A 333 2.24 -26.04 -29.60
C PHE A 333 3.19 -26.13 -28.40
N ILE A 334 4.20 -25.25 -28.31
CA ILE A 334 5.17 -25.32 -27.21
C ILE A 334 4.52 -25.04 -25.87
N SER A 335 3.58 -24.10 -25.80
CA SER A 335 2.83 -23.81 -24.57
C SER A 335 1.99 -25.01 -24.15
N ALA A 336 1.34 -25.70 -25.09
CA ALA A 336 0.58 -26.92 -24.80
C ALA A 336 1.49 -28.04 -24.29
N VAL A 337 2.68 -28.23 -24.88
CA VAL A 337 3.67 -29.20 -24.38
C VAL A 337 4.15 -28.82 -22.98
N THR A 338 4.43 -27.54 -22.71
CA THR A 338 4.84 -27.04 -21.40
C THR A 338 3.77 -27.30 -20.33
N LEU A 339 2.51 -27.01 -20.66
CA LEU A 339 1.35 -27.27 -19.80
C LEU A 339 1.11 -28.77 -19.58
N ALA A 340 1.25 -29.60 -20.62
CA ALA A 340 1.13 -31.05 -20.52
C ALA A 340 2.26 -31.67 -19.69
N ALA A 341 3.51 -31.22 -19.87
CA ALA A 341 4.65 -31.65 -19.08
C ALA A 341 4.45 -31.31 -17.59
N LEU A 342 3.94 -30.12 -17.29
CA LEU A 342 3.58 -29.75 -15.92
C LEU A 342 2.47 -30.66 -15.36
N ALA A 343 1.36 -30.78 -16.07
CA ALA A 343 0.15 -31.44 -15.59
C ALA A 343 0.26 -32.97 -15.47
N LEU A 344 0.95 -33.60 -16.42
CA LEU A 344 1.01 -35.06 -16.56
C LEU A 344 2.30 -35.64 -15.98
N LEU A 345 3.45 -34.98 -16.16
CA LEU A 345 4.75 -35.52 -15.74
C LEU A 345 5.16 -35.03 -14.35
N TRP A 346 5.10 -33.72 -14.10
CA TRP A 346 5.57 -33.14 -12.83
C TRP A 346 4.55 -33.26 -11.70
N LEU A 347 3.30 -32.82 -11.94
CA LEU A 347 2.22 -32.87 -10.96
C LEU A 347 1.48 -34.21 -10.93
N GLY A 348 1.84 -35.16 -11.79
CA GLY A 348 1.12 -36.42 -11.97
C GLY A 348 1.10 -37.36 -10.74
N ARG A 349 2.08 -37.26 -9.84
CA ARG A 349 2.25 -38.14 -8.67
C ARG A 349 2.46 -37.38 -7.34
N ARG A 350 2.12 -36.09 -7.30
CA ARG A 350 2.27 -35.29 -6.08
C ARG A 350 1.00 -35.33 -5.25
N ASP A 351 1.18 -35.61 -3.96
CA ASP A 351 0.12 -35.44 -2.97
C ASP A 351 -0.22 -33.95 -2.85
N ASP A 352 -1.51 -33.66 -2.70
CA ASP A 352 -2.14 -32.34 -2.77
C ASP A 352 -1.74 -31.37 -1.63
N THR A 353 -0.65 -31.64 -0.89
CA THR A 353 -0.29 -31.00 0.37
C THR A 353 0.53 -29.71 0.25
N THR A 354 1.21 -29.46 -0.88
CA THR A 354 1.99 -28.22 -1.08
C THR A 354 1.10 -27.05 -1.49
N VAL A 355 1.23 -25.90 -0.81
CA VAL A 355 0.42 -24.69 -1.05
C VAL A 355 0.80 -24.00 -2.36
N LEU A 356 2.11 -23.87 -2.65
CA LEU A 356 2.63 -23.29 -3.88
C LEU A 356 3.99 -23.90 -4.24
N ASP A 357 4.11 -24.44 -5.45
CA ASP A 357 5.32 -25.10 -5.95
C ASP A 357 6.01 -24.21 -7.00
N TRP A 358 7.26 -23.81 -6.75
CA TRP A 358 7.93 -22.82 -7.60
C TRP A 358 8.15 -23.30 -9.06
N PRO A 359 8.43 -24.58 -9.39
CA PRO A 359 8.45 -25.04 -10.77
C PRO A 359 7.09 -24.97 -11.46
N SER A 360 5.98 -24.89 -10.73
CA SER A 360 4.65 -24.62 -11.28
C SER A 360 4.40 -23.13 -11.51
N MET A 361 5.13 -22.23 -10.83
CA MET A 361 5.06 -20.78 -11.04
C MET A 361 5.76 -20.36 -12.34
N VAL A 362 6.86 -21.03 -12.70
CA VAL A 362 7.63 -20.73 -13.91
C VAL A 362 6.78 -20.83 -15.21
N PRO A 363 6.18 -21.97 -15.56
CA PRO A 363 5.34 -22.07 -16.76
C PRO A 363 4.10 -21.19 -16.65
N ALA A 364 3.56 -20.98 -15.45
CA ALA A 364 2.45 -20.05 -15.24
C ALA A 364 2.85 -18.62 -15.67
N PHE A 365 4.01 -18.14 -15.22
CA PHE A 365 4.55 -16.84 -15.57
C PHE A 365 4.82 -16.72 -17.09
N PHE A 366 5.62 -17.62 -17.67
CA PHE A 366 6.02 -17.49 -19.07
C PHE A 366 4.84 -17.63 -20.05
N VAL A 367 3.90 -18.56 -19.80
CA VAL A 367 2.71 -18.70 -20.66
C VAL A 367 1.78 -17.51 -20.50
N ALA A 368 1.62 -16.96 -19.29
CA ALA A 368 0.82 -15.76 -19.05
C ALA A 368 1.42 -14.51 -19.71
N VAL A 369 2.74 -14.32 -19.61
CA VAL A 369 3.45 -13.25 -20.32
C VAL A 369 3.31 -13.43 -21.83
N THR A 370 3.50 -14.64 -22.36
CA THR A 370 3.32 -14.94 -23.79
C THR A 370 1.90 -14.60 -24.25
N ALA A 371 0.88 -15.00 -23.49
CA ALA A 371 -0.50 -14.62 -23.77
C ALA A 371 -0.66 -13.09 -23.79
N MET A 372 -0.11 -12.38 -22.80
CA MET A 372 -0.17 -10.93 -22.71
C MET A 372 0.52 -10.24 -23.91
N VAL A 373 1.67 -10.71 -24.36
CA VAL A 373 2.33 -10.17 -25.58
C VAL A 373 1.43 -10.34 -26.81
N LEU A 374 0.75 -11.48 -26.96
CA LEU A 374 -0.20 -11.71 -28.05
C LEU A 374 -1.42 -10.77 -28.02
N PHE A 375 -1.77 -10.22 -26.86
CA PHE A 375 -2.81 -9.20 -26.73
C PHE A 375 -2.30 -7.77 -26.98
N ILE A 376 -1.06 -7.47 -26.56
CA ILE A 376 -0.56 -6.09 -26.47
C ILE A 376 0.23 -5.66 -27.72
N HIS A 377 0.99 -6.57 -28.33
CA HIS A 377 1.87 -6.19 -29.44
C HIS A 377 1.04 -5.82 -30.68
N PRO A 378 1.16 -4.60 -31.25
CA PRO A 378 0.27 -4.11 -32.31
C PRO A 378 0.16 -5.04 -33.53
N THR A 379 1.31 -5.53 -34.03
CA THR A 379 1.36 -6.45 -35.17
C THR A 379 0.66 -7.78 -34.86
N TYR A 380 0.85 -8.31 -33.66
CA TYR A 380 0.23 -9.59 -33.28
C TYR A 380 -1.25 -9.42 -33.02
N ALA A 381 -1.65 -8.30 -32.42
CA ALA A 381 -3.04 -7.91 -32.24
C ALA A 381 -3.80 -7.89 -33.56
N ALA A 382 -3.24 -7.23 -34.58
CA ALA A 382 -3.82 -7.14 -35.93
C ALA A 382 -3.96 -8.51 -36.61
N LEU A 383 -2.99 -9.42 -36.42
CA LEU A 383 -2.99 -10.76 -36.99
C LEU A 383 -3.88 -11.77 -36.21
N GLY A 384 -4.59 -11.31 -35.18
CA GLY A 384 -5.51 -12.11 -34.36
C GLY A 384 -4.86 -12.79 -33.15
N GLY A 385 -3.71 -12.31 -32.69
CA GLY A 385 -3.02 -12.73 -31.46
C GLY A 385 -3.95 -12.85 -30.23
N PRO A 386 -4.91 -11.93 -29.98
CA PRO A 386 -5.82 -12.00 -28.84
C PRO A 386 -6.60 -13.30 -28.73
N LEU A 387 -7.02 -13.89 -29.85
CA LEU A 387 -7.69 -15.20 -29.85
C LEU A 387 -6.74 -16.32 -29.39
N ARG A 388 -5.49 -16.32 -29.85
CA ARG A 388 -4.48 -17.32 -29.41
C ARG A 388 -4.04 -17.09 -27.97
N GLY A 389 -3.88 -15.83 -27.55
CA GLY A 389 -3.66 -15.48 -26.14
C GLY A 389 -4.80 -15.98 -25.25
N THR A 390 -6.05 -15.88 -25.71
CA THR A 390 -7.22 -16.44 -25.00
C THR A 390 -7.10 -17.96 -24.84
N LEU A 391 -6.71 -18.68 -25.89
CA LEU A 391 -6.49 -20.12 -25.81
C LEU A 391 -5.40 -20.49 -24.79
N LEU A 392 -4.33 -19.71 -24.69
CA LEU A 392 -3.29 -19.92 -23.67
C LEU A 392 -3.82 -19.69 -22.25
N LEU A 393 -4.60 -18.64 -22.02
CA LEU A 393 -5.23 -18.35 -20.73
C LEU A 393 -6.23 -19.45 -20.33
N VAL A 394 -7.04 -19.93 -21.29
CA VAL A 394 -7.95 -21.07 -21.08
C VAL A 394 -7.17 -22.35 -20.82
N GLY A 395 -6.04 -22.57 -21.50
CA GLY A 395 -5.14 -23.71 -21.25
C GLY A 395 -4.57 -23.71 -19.83
N LEU A 396 -4.11 -22.55 -19.34
CA LEU A 396 -3.67 -22.37 -17.95
C LEU A 396 -4.78 -22.75 -16.97
N LEU A 397 -5.99 -22.26 -17.21
CA LEU A 397 -7.15 -22.53 -16.36
C LEU A 397 -7.55 -24.01 -16.40
N ALA A 398 -7.54 -24.64 -17.58
CA ALA A 398 -7.86 -26.06 -17.76
C ALA A 398 -6.90 -26.96 -16.97
N VAL A 399 -5.59 -26.65 -16.97
CA VAL A 399 -4.63 -27.39 -16.15
C VAL A 399 -4.86 -27.15 -14.66
N ALA A 400 -5.15 -25.92 -14.25
CA ALA A 400 -5.50 -25.61 -12.86
C ALA A 400 -6.75 -26.36 -12.38
N LEU A 401 -7.74 -26.56 -13.26
CA LEU A 401 -8.93 -27.36 -12.98
C LEU A 401 -8.62 -28.86 -12.88
N TYR A 402 -7.77 -29.36 -13.77
CA TYR A 402 -7.38 -30.77 -13.81
C TYR A 402 -6.51 -31.16 -12.62
N ARG A 403 -5.56 -30.30 -12.21
CA ARG A 403 -4.62 -30.54 -11.10
C ARG A 403 -4.80 -29.50 -9.97
N PRO A 404 -5.33 -29.87 -8.78
CA PRO A 404 -5.50 -28.95 -7.67
C PRO A 404 -4.21 -28.26 -7.21
N ALA A 405 -3.05 -28.92 -7.34
CA ALA A 405 -1.74 -28.35 -7.02
C ALA A 405 -1.29 -27.22 -7.97
N ALA A 406 -1.90 -27.08 -9.15
CA ALA A 406 -1.54 -26.09 -10.17
C ALA A 406 -2.20 -24.71 -9.95
N VAL A 407 -2.44 -24.31 -8.68
CA VAL A 407 -3.13 -23.04 -8.37
C VAL A 407 -2.35 -21.82 -8.91
N SER A 408 -1.03 -21.89 -9.05
CA SER A 408 -0.22 -20.82 -9.67
C SER A 408 -0.71 -20.46 -11.09
N LEU A 409 -1.25 -21.42 -11.84
CA LEU A 409 -1.76 -21.20 -13.19
C LEU A 409 -3.07 -20.41 -13.18
N LEU A 410 -3.93 -20.61 -12.18
CA LEU A 410 -5.13 -19.78 -11.96
C LEU A 410 -4.73 -18.32 -11.71
N PHE A 411 -3.76 -18.10 -10.79
CA PHE A 411 -3.27 -16.75 -10.50
C PHE A 411 -2.67 -16.10 -11.75
N ALA A 412 -1.82 -16.80 -12.49
CA ALA A 412 -1.19 -16.25 -13.68
C ALA A 412 -2.21 -15.92 -14.79
N ALA A 413 -3.19 -16.80 -15.03
CA ALA A 413 -4.25 -16.55 -15.99
C ALA A 413 -5.14 -15.36 -15.58
N GLY A 414 -5.49 -15.27 -14.29
CA GLY A 414 -6.26 -14.16 -13.73
C GLY A 414 -5.52 -12.83 -13.82
N ILE A 415 -4.25 -12.78 -13.38
CA ILE A 415 -3.40 -11.59 -13.43
C ILE A 415 -3.22 -11.12 -14.87
N ALA A 416 -2.85 -12.01 -15.79
CA ALA A 416 -2.67 -11.63 -17.20
C ALA A 416 -3.98 -11.09 -17.81
N THR A 417 -5.13 -11.71 -17.53
CA THR A 417 -6.42 -11.20 -18.00
C THR A 417 -6.70 -9.80 -17.43
N VAL A 418 -6.54 -9.61 -16.12
CA VAL A 418 -6.74 -8.30 -15.47
C VAL A 418 -5.83 -7.24 -16.06
N LEU A 419 -4.53 -7.53 -16.22
CA LEU A 419 -3.57 -6.57 -16.78
C LEU A 419 -3.87 -6.20 -18.24
N VAL A 420 -4.24 -7.19 -19.06
CA VAL A 420 -4.63 -6.96 -20.46
C VAL A 420 -5.82 -6.00 -20.55
N TYR A 421 -6.87 -6.21 -19.76
CA TYR A 421 -8.07 -5.36 -19.82
C TYR A 421 -7.87 -4.02 -19.14
N LEU A 422 -7.16 -3.97 -18.00
CA LEU A 422 -6.87 -2.71 -17.31
C LEU A 422 -6.00 -1.78 -18.15
N ARG A 423 -5.01 -2.32 -18.89
CA ARG A 423 -4.22 -1.54 -19.85
C ARG A 423 -5.12 -0.87 -20.89
N ASN A 424 -6.13 -1.56 -21.40
CA ASN A 424 -7.06 -0.99 -22.39
C ASN A 424 -7.98 0.08 -21.77
N ALA A 425 -8.34 -0.04 -20.49
CA ALA A 425 -9.09 1.00 -19.77
C ALA A 425 -8.30 2.30 -19.59
N LEU A 426 -6.97 2.22 -19.57
CA LEU A 426 -6.04 3.35 -19.55
C LEU A 426 -5.68 3.83 -20.96
N GLY A 427 -6.37 3.34 -21.99
CA GLY A 427 -6.15 3.76 -23.36
C GLY A 427 -7.00 4.97 -23.74
N GLY A 428 -6.47 5.83 -24.62
CA GLY A 428 -7.13 7.06 -25.07
C GLY A 428 -6.71 8.32 -24.32
N THR A 429 -7.18 9.49 -24.75
CA THR A 429 -6.87 10.79 -24.14
C THR A 429 -7.84 11.08 -22.99
N PHE A 430 -7.32 11.34 -21.80
CA PHE A 430 -8.09 11.76 -20.63
C PHE A 430 -7.98 13.27 -20.46
N GLU A 431 -9.11 13.95 -20.30
CA GLU A 431 -9.15 15.35 -19.91
C GLU A 431 -9.54 15.45 -18.44
N LEU A 432 -8.62 15.93 -17.60
CA LEU A 432 -8.93 16.27 -16.22
C LEU A 432 -9.18 17.77 -16.12
N ASP A 433 -10.41 18.13 -15.82
CA ASP A 433 -10.79 19.52 -15.59
C ASP A 433 -10.33 19.94 -14.19
N LEU A 434 -9.13 20.55 -14.12
CA LEU A 434 -8.57 21.04 -12.86
C LEU A 434 -8.90 22.52 -12.68
N PRO A 435 -9.02 23.02 -11.44
CA PRO A 435 -9.28 24.44 -11.16
C PRO A 435 -8.23 25.41 -11.74
N ILE A 436 -7.08 24.91 -12.18
CA ILE A 436 -5.97 25.65 -12.79
C ILE A 436 -5.92 25.51 -14.32
N GLY A 437 -6.94 24.90 -14.94
CA GLY A 437 -7.03 24.59 -16.37
C GLY A 437 -7.09 23.09 -16.65
N GLY A 438 -7.67 22.70 -17.80
CA GLY A 438 -7.77 21.31 -18.23
C GLY A 438 -6.40 20.67 -18.47
N LEU A 439 -6.11 19.57 -17.77
CA LEU A 439 -4.93 18.73 -18.01
C LEU A 439 -5.33 17.60 -18.97
N MET A 440 -4.86 17.66 -20.21
CA MET A 440 -4.95 16.53 -21.13
C MET A 440 -3.80 15.56 -20.87
N VAL A 441 -4.15 14.32 -20.53
CA VAL A 441 -3.23 13.20 -20.35
C VAL A 441 -3.44 12.23 -21.50
N GLU A 442 -2.45 12.13 -22.37
CA GLU A 442 -2.44 11.13 -23.43
C GLU A 442 -2.22 9.74 -22.81
N GLY A 443 -3.25 8.89 -22.86
CA GLY A 443 -3.17 7.52 -22.38
C GLY A 443 -2.53 6.58 -23.39
N LEU A 444 -2.60 5.28 -23.11
CA LEU A 444 -1.99 4.27 -23.97
C LEU A 444 -2.74 4.14 -25.31
N PRO A 445 -2.08 3.77 -26.40
CA PRO A 445 -2.78 3.55 -27.66
C PRO A 445 -3.72 2.34 -27.56
N ILE A 446 -4.96 2.51 -28.05
CA ILE A 446 -5.98 1.46 -28.14
C ILE A 446 -5.79 0.74 -29.48
N GLU A 447 -5.12 -0.41 -29.44
CA GLU A 447 -4.67 -1.12 -30.65
C GLU A 447 -5.66 -2.19 -31.16
N VAL A 448 -6.66 -2.58 -30.34
CA VAL A 448 -7.61 -3.65 -30.68
C VAL A 448 -9.00 -3.07 -30.94
N ALA A 449 -9.63 -3.49 -32.05
CA ALA A 449 -11.01 -3.15 -32.35
C ALA A 449 -11.95 -3.55 -31.20
N GLY A 450 -12.67 -2.57 -30.64
CA GLY A 450 -13.46 -2.74 -29.43
C GLY A 450 -14.46 -3.90 -29.47
N ARG A 451 -15.02 -4.25 -30.64
CA ARG A 451 -15.92 -5.41 -30.81
C ARG A 451 -15.23 -6.76 -30.56
N SER A 452 -14.00 -6.94 -31.04
CA SER A 452 -13.26 -8.20 -30.88
C SER A 452 -12.86 -8.40 -29.42
N LEU A 453 -12.29 -7.36 -28.80
CA LEU A 453 -11.89 -7.38 -27.41
C LEU A 453 -13.09 -7.59 -26.47
N THR A 454 -14.24 -6.98 -26.76
CA THR A 454 -15.47 -7.18 -25.98
C THR A 454 -15.93 -8.65 -25.99
N ARG A 455 -15.96 -9.30 -27.16
CA ARG A 455 -16.38 -10.72 -27.29
C ARG A 455 -15.43 -11.65 -26.54
N ILE A 456 -14.13 -11.44 -26.70
CA ILE A 456 -13.10 -12.21 -25.99
C ILE A 456 -13.24 -12.01 -24.47
N GLY A 457 -13.49 -10.78 -24.04
CA GLY A 457 -13.64 -10.44 -22.63
C GLY A 457 -14.84 -11.12 -22.00
N TRP A 458 -16.00 -11.09 -22.68
CA TRP A 458 -17.19 -11.78 -22.21
C TRP A 458 -16.99 -13.29 -22.14
N LEU A 459 -16.31 -13.88 -23.13
CA LEU A 459 -15.97 -15.30 -23.12
C LEU A 459 -15.07 -15.66 -21.93
N LEU A 460 -13.98 -14.90 -21.73
CA LEU A 460 -13.07 -15.11 -20.59
C LEU A 460 -13.79 -14.90 -19.25
N GLY A 461 -14.59 -13.85 -19.12
CA GLY A 461 -15.38 -13.58 -17.93
C GLY A 461 -16.34 -14.73 -17.60
N LEU A 462 -17.03 -15.28 -18.60
CA LEU A 462 -17.93 -16.42 -18.43
C LEU A 462 -17.18 -17.70 -18.04
N ILE A 463 -16.03 -17.96 -18.66
CA ILE A 463 -15.18 -19.11 -18.33
C ILE A 463 -14.65 -19.00 -16.90
N PHE A 464 -14.11 -17.85 -16.50
CA PHE A 464 -13.62 -17.63 -15.13
C PHE A 464 -14.74 -17.71 -14.09
N ALA A 465 -15.89 -17.09 -14.34
CA ALA A 465 -17.03 -17.15 -13.43
C ALA A 465 -17.55 -18.59 -13.26
N GLY A 466 -17.77 -19.30 -14.39
CA GLY A 466 -18.28 -20.66 -14.36
C GLY A 466 -17.32 -21.63 -13.68
N THR A 467 -16.05 -21.63 -14.09
CA THR A 467 -15.04 -22.53 -13.54
C THR A 467 -14.65 -22.17 -12.10
N GLY A 468 -14.60 -20.88 -11.77
CA GLY A 468 -14.34 -20.35 -10.43
C GLY A 468 -15.38 -20.77 -9.42
N LEU A 469 -16.66 -20.53 -9.70
CA LEU A 469 -17.76 -20.92 -8.82
C LEU A 469 -17.88 -22.44 -8.70
N TRP A 470 -17.75 -23.17 -9.81
CA TRP A 470 -17.81 -24.63 -9.82
C TRP A 470 -16.69 -25.28 -9.00
N ARG A 471 -15.45 -24.82 -9.19
CA ARG A 471 -14.31 -25.40 -8.46
C ARG A 471 -14.31 -24.98 -7.00
N ALA A 472 -14.73 -23.75 -6.69
CA ALA A 472 -14.90 -23.30 -5.32
C ALA A 472 -15.91 -24.16 -4.56
N GLN A 473 -17.07 -24.45 -5.17
CA GLN A 473 -18.09 -25.29 -4.53
C GLN A 473 -17.57 -26.70 -4.21
N ARG A 474 -16.81 -27.32 -5.12
CA ARG A 474 -16.26 -28.67 -4.89
C ARG A 474 -15.15 -28.74 -3.85
N GLN A 475 -14.44 -27.64 -3.62
CA GLN A 475 -13.26 -27.60 -2.74
C GLN A 475 -13.49 -26.90 -1.41
N VAL A 476 -14.63 -26.24 -1.20
CA VAL A 476 -14.84 -25.40 -0.01
C VAL A 476 -14.71 -26.16 1.30
N ALA A 477 -15.13 -27.43 1.34
CA ALA A 477 -14.99 -28.29 2.51
C ALA A 477 -13.56 -28.83 2.71
N ALA A 478 -12.88 -29.23 1.62
CA ALA A 478 -11.57 -29.89 1.69
C ALA A 478 -10.38 -28.91 1.75
N ALA A 479 -10.48 -27.77 1.07
CA ALA A 479 -9.41 -26.80 0.93
C ALA A 479 -9.99 -25.36 0.81
N PRO A 480 -10.43 -24.75 1.92
CA PRO A 480 -11.16 -23.47 1.91
C PRO A 480 -10.35 -22.33 1.29
N TRP A 481 -9.03 -22.30 1.48
CA TRP A 481 -8.12 -21.36 0.82
C TRP A 481 -8.18 -21.46 -0.71
N ARG A 482 -8.12 -22.67 -1.27
CA ARG A 482 -8.15 -22.88 -2.73
C ARG A 482 -9.53 -22.52 -3.29
N ALA A 483 -10.59 -22.88 -2.58
CA ALA A 483 -11.95 -22.47 -2.95
C ALA A 483 -12.09 -20.94 -2.97
N ALA A 484 -11.47 -20.24 -2.01
CA ALA A 484 -11.45 -18.79 -1.96
C ALA A 484 -10.67 -18.19 -3.14
N ALA A 485 -9.54 -18.77 -3.54
CA ALA A 485 -8.78 -18.33 -4.72
C ALA A 485 -9.59 -18.49 -6.02
N TRP A 486 -10.27 -19.64 -6.20
CA TRP A 486 -11.14 -19.89 -7.36
C TRP A 486 -12.35 -18.95 -7.40
N ALA A 487 -13.03 -18.73 -6.27
CA ALA A 487 -14.13 -17.77 -6.18
C ALA A 487 -13.64 -16.33 -6.42
N GLY A 488 -12.50 -15.96 -5.84
CA GLY A 488 -11.89 -14.64 -5.98
C GLY A 488 -11.58 -14.29 -7.43
N TRP A 489 -10.85 -15.15 -8.15
CA TRP A 489 -10.56 -14.91 -9.57
C TRP A 489 -11.79 -15.07 -10.48
N GLY A 490 -12.70 -16.00 -10.14
CA GLY A 490 -13.96 -16.18 -10.86
C GLY A 490 -14.88 -14.96 -10.79
N VAL A 491 -14.74 -14.14 -9.74
CA VAL A 491 -15.45 -12.88 -9.56
C VAL A 491 -14.65 -11.70 -10.12
N ALA A 492 -13.37 -11.61 -9.81
CA ALA A 492 -12.54 -10.45 -10.15
C ALA A 492 -12.39 -10.26 -11.66
N VAL A 493 -12.13 -11.34 -12.41
CA VAL A 493 -11.92 -11.26 -13.87
C VAL A 493 -13.13 -10.69 -14.61
N PRO A 494 -14.36 -11.26 -14.53
CA PRO A 494 -15.51 -10.69 -15.22
C PRO A 494 -15.84 -9.26 -14.80
N LEU A 495 -15.63 -8.89 -13.53
CA LEU A 495 -15.85 -7.52 -13.05
C LEU A 495 -14.84 -6.53 -13.64
N VAL A 496 -13.55 -6.85 -13.61
CA VAL A 496 -12.50 -6.02 -14.20
C VAL A 496 -12.72 -5.89 -15.69
N VAL A 497 -12.96 -7.01 -16.40
CA VAL A 497 -13.25 -7.00 -17.84
C VAL A 497 -14.44 -6.10 -18.15
N LEU A 498 -15.56 -6.23 -17.42
CA LEU A 498 -16.75 -5.41 -17.63
C LEU A 498 -16.46 -3.92 -17.39
N THR A 499 -15.77 -3.60 -16.29
CA THR A 499 -15.42 -2.23 -15.91
C THR A 499 -14.48 -1.60 -16.95
N SER A 500 -13.43 -2.32 -17.34
CA SER A 500 -12.47 -1.86 -18.35
C SER A 500 -13.12 -1.65 -19.71
N LEU A 501 -14.02 -2.54 -20.13
CA LEU A 501 -14.75 -2.39 -21.39
C LEU A 501 -15.79 -1.26 -21.36
N TRP A 502 -16.31 -0.91 -20.19
CA TRP A 502 -17.17 0.27 -20.01
C TRP A 502 -16.36 1.56 -20.06
N ILE A 503 -15.21 1.63 -19.38
CA ILE A 503 -14.33 2.81 -19.43
C ILE A 503 -13.79 3.02 -20.85
N ALA A 504 -13.31 1.98 -21.51
CA ALA A 504 -12.65 2.09 -22.81
C ALA A 504 -13.62 2.30 -23.99
N TYR A 505 -14.83 1.72 -23.94
CA TYR A 505 -15.74 1.67 -25.08
C TYR A 505 -17.22 1.89 -24.72
N GLY A 506 -17.51 2.24 -23.48
CA GLY A 506 -18.86 2.47 -22.98
C GLY A 506 -19.26 3.93 -23.06
N ASN A 507 -20.55 4.18 -22.90
CA ASN A 507 -21.04 5.53 -22.71
C ASN A 507 -20.93 5.88 -21.21
N PRO A 508 -20.19 6.93 -20.83
CA PRO A 508 -20.03 7.31 -19.43
C PRO A 508 -21.31 7.85 -18.79
N ASP A 509 -22.24 8.42 -19.57
CA ASP A 509 -23.51 8.94 -19.06
C ASP A 509 -24.53 7.82 -18.81
N ARG A 510 -24.69 6.92 -19.78
CA ARG A 510 -25.64 5.81 -19.66
C ARG A 510 -25.34 4.67 -20.64
N ASP A 511 -25.16 3.48 -20.11
CA ASP A 511 -24.86 2.25 -20.85
C ASP A 511 -25.73 1.07 -20.36
N VAL A 512 -26.95 0.99 -20.91
CA VAL A 512 -27.96 0.01 -20.50
C VAL A 512 -27.51 -1.43 -20.77
N LEU A 513 -26.76 -1.67 -21.86
CA LEU A 513 -26.30 -3.01 -22.22
C LEU A 513 -25.32 -3.56 -21.17
N ARG A 514 -24.29 -2.79 -20.83
CA ARG A 514 -23.29 -3.20 -19.82
C ARG A 514 -23.89 -3.22 -18.41
N ALA A 515 -24.84 -2.34 -18.12
CA ALA A 515 -25.62 -2.40 -16.89
C ALA A 515 -26.42 -3.72 -16.77
N LEU A 516 -27.05 -4.18 -17.85
CA LEU A 516 -27.77 -5.46 -17.85
C LEU A 516 -26.82 -6.64 -17.63
N VAL A 517 -25.64 -6.62 -18.25
CA VAL A 517 -24.59 -7.61 -18.01
C VAL A 517 -24.15 -7.61 -16.54
N ALA A 518 -23.98 -6.43 -15.93
CA ALA A 518 -23.67 -6.30 -14.51
C ALA A 518 -24.78 -6.91 -13.63
N VAL A 519 -26.07 -6.68 -13.95
CA VAL A 519 -27.21 -7.30 -13.24
C VAL A 519 -27.20 -8.83 -13.37
N VAL A 520 -26.87 -9.37 -14.55
CA VAL A 520 -26.70 -10.82 -14.74
C VAL A 520 -25.56 -11.35 -13.86
N LEU A 521 -24.45 -10.62 -13.74
CA LEU A 521 -23.35 -10.98 -12.83
C LEU A 521 -23.78 -10.93 -11.34
N VAL A 522 -24.60 -9.96 -10.93
CA VAL A 522 -25.18 -9.93 -9.57
C VAL A 522 -25.93 -11.23 -9.30
N ALA A 523 -26.85 -11.62 -10.20
CA ALA A 523 -27.63 -12.85 -10.04
C ALA A 523 -26.74 -14.10 -10.03
N ALA A 524 -25.77 -14.17 -10.94
CA ALA A 524 -24.83 -15.30 -11.04
C ALA A 524 -23.97 -15.44 -9.79
N PHE A 525 -23.45 -14.34 -9.23
CA PHE A 525 -22.61 -14.37 -8.04
C PHE A 525 -23.39 -14.61 -6.75
N VAL A 526 -24.62 -14.10 -6.62
CA VAL A 526 -25.48 -14.43 -5.48
C VAL A 526 -25.87 -15.91 -5.52
N ALA A 527 -26.29 -16.42 -6.68
CA ALA A 527 -26.62 -17.84 -6.84
C ALA A 527 -25.39 -18.74 -6.61
N GLY A 528 -24.24 -18.35 -7.15
CA GLY A 528 -22.96 -19.04 -6.94
C GLY A 528 -22.51 -19.02 -5.49
N GLY A 529 -22.65 -17.89 -4.81
CA GLY A 529 -22.33 -17.74 -3.38
C GLY A 529 -23.19 -18.64 -2.50
N GLU A 530 -24.51 -18.66 -2.73
CA GLU A 530 -25.43 -19.57 -2.01
C GLU A 530 -25.13 -21.05 -2.33
N TRP A 531 -24.78 -21.36 -3.58
CA TRP A 531 -24.39 -22.72 -3.99
C TRP A 531 -23.11 -23.20 -3.30
N ILE A 532 -22.09 -22.33 -3.18
CA ILE A 532 -20.86 -22.60 -2.43
C ILE A 532 -21.16 -22.72 -0.93
N ALA A 533 -21.97 -21.82 -0.38
CA ALA A 533 -22.28 -21.80 1.06
C ALA A 533 -22.96 -23.08 1.55
N ARG A 534 -23.79 -23.72 0.71
CA ARG A 534 -24.41 -25.03 1.03
C ARG A 534 -23.41 -26.18 1.10
N ALA A 535 -22.25 -26.04 0.45
CA ALA A 535 -21.20 -27.05 0.44
C ALA A 535 -20.15 -26.85 1.56
N GLU A 536 -20.24 -25.76 2.33
CA GLU A 536 -19.37 -25.53 3.50
C GLU A 536 -19.58 -26.59 4.58
N GLN A 537 -18.55 -26.82 5.40
CA GLN A 537 -18.63 -27.66 6.60
C GLN A 537 -18.14 -26.87 7.82
N PRO A 538 -19.04 -26.47 8.74
CA PRO A 538 -20.51 -26.55 8.67
C PRO A 538 -21.14 -25.75 7.52
N PRO A 539 -22.35 -26.10 7.04
CA PRO A 539 -22.99 -25.41 5.93
C PRO A 539 -23.47 -24.00 6.33
N LEU A 540 -23.54 -23.10 5.34
CA LEU A 540 -24.08 -21.74 5.44
C LEU A 540 -23.36 -20.86 6.49
N GLN A 541 -22.04 -20.99 6.62
CA GLN A 541 -21.26 -20.12 7.49
C GLN A 541 -20.88 -18.79 6.84
N GLY A 542 -20.74 -18.77 5.51
CA GLY A 542 -20.31 -17.58 4.78
C GLY A 542 -18.80 -17.36 4.89
N GLY A 543 -18.01 -18.41 4.66
CA GLY A 543 -16.56 -18.38 4.66
C GLY A 543 -15.97 -17.51 3.53
N PRO A 544 -14.63 -17.53 3.34
CA PRO A 544 -13.95 -16.64 2.42
C PRO A 544 -14.42 -16.76 0.96
N ALA A 545 -14.69 -17.98 0.47
CA ALA A 545 -15.17 -18.20 -0.90
C ALA A 545 -16.57 -17.60 -1.14
N VAL A 546 -17.49 -17.79 -0.19
CA VAL A 546 -18.82 -17.17 -0.21
C VAL A 546 -18.70 -15.65 -0.12
N SER A 547 -17.79 -15.16 0.72
CA SER A 547 -17.52 -13.73 0.86
C SER A 547 -17.01 -13.10 -0.43
N PHE A 548 -16.14 -13.77 -1.20
CA PHE A 548 -15.74 -13.30 -2.53
C PHE A 548 -16.91 -13.26 -3.51
N ALA A 549 -17.77 -14.28 -3.54
CA ALA A 549 -18.95 -14.30 -4.40
C ALA A 549 -19.93 -13.15 -4.08
N PHE A 550 -20.34 -13.00 -2.82
CA PHE A 550 -21.23 -11.90 -2.40
C PHE A 550 -20.56 -10.52 -2.50
N GLY A 551 -19.26 -10.42 -2.21
CA GLY A 551 -18.45 -9.23 -2.47
C GLY A 551 -18.51 -8.81 -3.93
N GLY A 552 -18.34 -9.79 -4.82
CA GLY A 552 -18.49 -9.64 -6.27
C GLY A 552 -19.86 -9.16 -6.71
N ALA A 553 -20.91 -9.75 -6.15
CA ALA A 553 -22.28 -9.32 -6.40
C ALA A 553 -22.51 -7.87 -5.96
N GLY A 554 -21.93 -7.46 -4.81
CA GLY A 554 -21.95 -6.08 -4.35
C GLY A 554 -21.32 -5.13 -5.36
N VAL A 555 -20.09 -5.42 -5.80
CA VAL A 555 -19.39 -4.61 -6.82
C VAL A 555 -20.15 -4.58 -8.14
N ALA A 556 -20.66 -5.73 -8.61
CA ALA A 556 -21.50 -5.82 -9.80
C ALA A 556 -22.75 -4.93 -9.70
N LEU A 557 -23.39 -4.89 -8.53
CA LEU A 557 -24.56 -4.04 -8.31
C LEU A 557 -24.18 -2.55 -8.37
N LEU A 558 -23.07 -2.16 -7.74
CA LEU A 558 -22.59 -0.78 -7.82
C LEU A 558 -22.31 -0.38 -9.27
N LEU A 559 -21.64 -1.25 -10.05
CA LEU A 559 -21.39 -1.04 -11.47
C LEU A 559 -22.68 -0.96 -12.28
N ALA A 560 -23.65 -1.85 -12.03
CA ALA A 560 -24.95 -1.84 -12.71
C ALA A 560 -25.69 -0.51 -12.50
N LEU A 561 -25.65 0.02 -11.28
CA LEU A 561 -26.25 1.30 -10.95
C LEU A 561 -25.52 2.46 -11.64
N HIS A 562 -24.19 2.47 -11.64
CA HIS A 562 -23.40 3.51 -12.32
C HIS A 562 -23.57 3.49 -13.84
N MET A 563 -23.63 2.32 -14.45
CA MET A 563 -23.81 2.19 -15.91
C MET A 563 -25.26 2.47 -16.32
N GLY A 564 -26.24 2.09 -15.50
CA GLY A 564 -27.65 2.11 -15.87
C GLY A 564 -28.34 3.46 -15.71
N PHE A 565 -27.87 4.30 -14.79
CA PHE A 565 -28.54 5.50 -14.33
C PHE A 565 -27.63 6.74 -14.36
N GLY A 566 -28.23 7.91 -14.59
CA GLY A 566 -27.51 9.18 -14.63
C GLY A 566 -27.04 9.66 -13.25
N SER A 567 -26.33 10.80 -13.22
CA SER A 567 -25.60 11.29 -12.05
C SER A 567 -26.45 11.36 -10.75
N GLY A 568 -27.64 11.95 -10.84
CA GLY A 568 -28.55 12.10 -9.69
C GLY A 568 -29.04 10.79 -9.11
N LEU A 569 -29.70 9.99 -9.96
CA LEU A 569 -30.34 8.74 -9.55
C LEU A 569 -29.34 7.72 -9.02
N THR A 570 -28.13 7.65 -9.59
CA THR A 570 -27.13 6.71 -9.12
C THR A 570 -26.75 6.95 -7.66
N THR A 571 -26.55 8.20 -7.22
CA THR A 571 -26.25 8.48 -5.81
C THR A 571 -27.34 7.99 -4.87
N VAL A 572 -28.61 8.24 -5.24
CA VAL A 572 -29.78 7.82 -4.46
C VAL A 572 -29.87 6.29 -4.40
N LEU A 573 -29.74 5.63 -5.55
CA LEU A 573 -29.84 4.18 -5.65
C LEU A 573 -28.68 3.47 -4.97
N LEU A 574 -27.46 4.04 -4.97
CA LEU A 574 -26.33 3.53 -4.20
C LEU A 574 -26.60 3.58 -2.70
N GLY A 575 -27.20 4.67 -2.20
CA GLY A 575 -27.62 4.76 -0.80
C GLY A 575 -28.65 3.69 -0.45
N LEU A 576 -29.66 3.52 -1.29
CA LEU A 576 -30.68 2.48 -1.14
C LEU A 576 -30.10 1.06 -1.27
N ALA A 577 -29.04 0.87 -2.06
CA ALA A 577 -28.39 -0.43 -2.22
C ALA A 577 -27.80 -0.96 -0.90
N ALA A 578 -27.50 -0.09 0.07
CA ALA A 578 -27.08 -0.51 1.42
C ALA A 578 -28.18 -1.27 2.19
N VAL A 579 -29.45 -1.07 1.85
CA VAL A 579 -30.60 -1.72 2.51
C VAL A 579 -30.69 -3.20 2.15
N VAL A 580 -30.39 -3.56 0.90
CA VAL A 580 -30.53 -4.92 0.37
C VAL A 580 -29.70 -5.95 1.16
N PRO A 581 -28.37 -5.79 1.32
CA PRO A 581 -27.58 -6.75 2.07
C PRO A 581 -27.90 -6.70 3.58
N ALA A 582 -28.30 -5.55 4.14
CA ALA A 582 -28.78 -5.46 5.51
C ALA A 582 -30.06 -6.30 5.73
N LEU A 583 -31.04 -6.25 4.82
CA LEU A 583 -32.23 -7.10 4.88
C LEU A 583 -31.91 -8.59 4.70
N ALA A 584 -30.98 -8.92 3.81
CA ALA A 584 -30.54 -10.29 3.59
C ALA A 584 -30.01 -10.96 4.87
N THR A 585 -29.50 -10.18 5.84
CA THR A 585 -29.06 -10.70 7.14
C THR A 585 -30.17 -11.35 7.98
N ARG A 586 -31.45 -11.11 7.66
CA ARG A 586 -32.59 -11.80 8.30
C ARG A 586 -32.64 -13.29 7.95
N GLN A 587 -32.25 -13.64 6.73
CA GLN A 587 -32.33 -15.01 6.22
C GLN A 587 -30.98 -15.74 6.33
N ARG A 588 -29.87 -15.01 6.17
CA ARG A 588 -28.51 -15.57 6.18
C ARG A 588 -27.60 -14.70 7.03
N ARG A 589 -26.91 -15.28 8.00
CA ARG A 589 -26.00 -14.54 8.90
C ARG A 589 -24.57 -14.44 8.36
N TYR A 590 -24.41 -14.31 7.05
CA TYR A 590 -23.07 -14.23 6.44
C TYR A 590 -22.35 -12.94 6.86
N PRO A 591 -21.09 -13.01 7.35
CA PRO A 591 -20.36 -11.84 7.82
C PRO A 591 -20.23 -10.73 6.76
N VAL A 592 -20.08 -11.11 5.49
CA VAL A 592 -19.89 -10.19 4.36
C VAL A 592 -21.09 -9.25 4.13
N LEU A 593 -22.32 -9.66 4.43
CA LEU A 593 -23.53 -8.88 4.12
C LEU A 593 -23.56 -7.52 4.87
N GLY A 594 -23.12 -7.51 6.13
CA GLY A 594 -22.97 -6.25 6.86
C GLY A 594 -21.97 -5.31 6.17
N TRP A 595 -20.82 -5.84 5.76
CA TRP A 595 -19.78 -5.07 5.08
C TRP A 595 -20.16 -4.62 3.68
N LEU A 596 -21.05 -5.32 2.97
CA LEU A 596 -21.61 -4.85 1.70
C LEU A 596 -22.45 -3.58 1.88
N SER A 597 -23.20 -3.48 2.98
CA SER A 597 -23.95 -2.25 3.32
C SER A 597 -23.00 -1.07 3.50
N VAL A 598 -21.87 -1.32 4.17
CA VAL A 598 -20.79 -0.33 4.35
C VAL A 598 -20.13 0.02 3.02
N GLY A 599 -19.89 -0.97 2.16
CA GLY A 599 -19.33 -0.75 0.82
C GLY A 599 -20.20 0.17 -0.05
N ALA A 600 -21.51 0.01 -0.01
CA ALA A 600 -22.44 0.93 -0.66
C ALA A 600 -22.36 2.34 -0.06
N ALA A 601 -22.27 2.48 1.27
CA ALA A 601 -22.09 3.77 1.93
C ALA A 601 -20.78 4.47 1.55
N VAL A 602 -19.68 3.71 1.44
CA VAL A 602 -18.38 4.20 0.96
C VAL A 602 -18.47 4.65 -0.49
N ALA A 603 -19.19 3.92 -1.36
CA ALA A 603 -19.41 4.33 -2.75
C ALA A 603 -20.17 5.66 -2.85
N VAL A 604 -21.19 5.88 -2.00
CA VAL A 604 -21.89 7.16 -1.93
C VAL A 604 -20.96 8.28 -1.44
N LEU A 605 -20.16 8.03 -0.39
CA LEU A 605 -19.17 9.01 0.11
C LEU A 605 -18.15 9.40 -0.95
N ALA A 606 -17.59 8.42 -1.67
CA ALA A 606 -16.63 8.68 -2.75
C ALA A 606 -17.25 9.53 -3.87
N ARG A 607 -18.50 9.23 -4.23
CA ARG A 607 -19.23 9.96 -5.26
C ARG A 607 -19.52 11.41 -4.84
N ILE A 608 -19.99 11.61 -3.61
CA ILE A 608 -20.27 12.95 -3.07
C ILE A 608 -18.99 13.76 -2.86
N GLY A 609 -17.89 13.10 -2.50
CA GLY A 609 -16.58 13.75 -2.41
C GLY A 609 -16.07 14.26 -3.75
N PHE A 610 -16.45 13.60 -4.86
CA PHE A 610 -16.11 14.03 -6.22
C PHE A 610 -17.05 15.13 -6.74
N ASP A 611 -18.38 14.94 -6.59
CA ASP A 611 -19.39 15.93 -6.97
C ASP A 611 -20.41 16.14 -5.84
N PRO A 612 -20.23 17.18 -4.99
CA PRO A 612 -21.17 17.53 -3.94
C PRO A 612 -22.55 17.99 -4.44
N THR A 613 -22.67 18.39 -5.71
CA THR A 613 -23.95 18.84 -6.29
C THR A 613 -24.85 17.67 -6.68
N ILE A 614 -24.32 16.43 -6.69
CA ILE A 614 -25.00 15.17 -7.03
C ILE A 614 -25.33 15.03 -8.52
N VAL A 615 -25.78 16.11 -9.16
CA VAL A 615 -26.25 16.15 -10.56
C VAL A 615 -25.39 17.00 -11.50
N GLY A 616 -24.36 17.67 -10.99
CA GLY A 616 -23.64 18.77 -11.65
C GLY A 616 -24.24 20.14 -11.32
N ALA A 617 -23.40 21.17 -11.31
CA ALA A 617 -23.80 22.55 -10.97
C ALA A 617 -24.91 23.08 -11.90
N ASP A 618 -24.84 22.78 -13.19
CA ASP A 618 -25.79 23.28 -14.21
C ASP A 618 -27.20 22.68 -14.10
N ARG A 619 -27.32 21.50 -13.49
CA ARG A 619 -28.59 20.77 -13.36
C ARG A 619 -29.22 20.91 -11.98
N LEU A 620 -28.55 21.62 -11.06
CA LEU A 620 -29.04 21.84 -9.72
C LEU A 620 -30.07 22.99 -9.72
N GLY A 621 -31.34 22.67 -9.46
CA GLY A 621 -32.39 23.68 -9.38
C GLY A 621 -32.17 24.66 -8.21
N THR A 622 -32.63 25.90 -8.36
CA THR A 622 -32.44 27.00 -7.38
C THR A 622 -33.41 26.96 -6.20
N THR A 623 -34.36 26.02 -6.19
CA THR A 623 -35.30 25.86 -5.08
C THR A 623 -34.55 25.44 -3.81
N PRO A 624 -34.67 26.17 -2.68
CA PRO A 624 -33.81 25.96 -1.50
C PRO A 624 -33.83 24.55 -0.89
N VAL A 625 -35.01 23.93 -0.81
CA VAL A 625 -35.21 22.63 -0.12
C VAL A 625 -35.50 21.49 -1.08
N PHE A 626 -36.40 21.69 -2.04
CA PHE A 626 -36.87 20.64 -2.96
C PHE A 626 -36.00 20.55 -4.23
N ASN A 627 -34.68 20.42 -4.05
CA ASN A 627 -33.69 20.21 -5.11
C ASN A 627 -33.05 18.80 -4.98
N TRP A 628 -32.06 18.48 -5.83
CA TRP A 628 -31.37 17.18 -5.85
C TRP A 628 -30.50 16.86 -4.63
N ILE A 629 -30.14 17.85 -3.81
CA ILE A 629 -29.38 17.64 -2.55
C ILE A 629 -30.24 16.87 -1.56
N LEU A 630 -31.53 17.21 -1.43
CA LEU A 630 -32.43 16.55 -0.49
C LEU A 630 -32.55 15.03 -0.74
N PRO A 631 -32.92 14.53 -1.94
CA PRO A 631 -32.91 13.10 -2.21
C PRO A 631 -31.48 12.54 -2.25
N GLY A 632 -30.49 13.30 -2.74
CA GLY A 632 -29.09 12.86 -2.88
C GLY A 632 -28.37 12.59 -1.56
N TYR A 633 -28.68 13.33 -0.50
CA TYR A 633 -28.12 13.13 0.85
C TYR A 633 -29.13 12.53 1.84
N GLY A 634 -30.39 12.96 1.77
CA GLY A 634 -31.43 12.55 2.71
C GLY A 634 -31.87 11.10 2.54
N ILE A 635 -32.05 10.61 1.32
CA ILE A 635 -32.41 9.20 1.09
C ILE A 635 -31.28 8.27 1.55
N PRO A 636 -29.99 8.51 1.20
CA PRO A 636 -28.88 7.75 1.79
C PRO A 636 -28.85 7.82 3.32
N ALA A 637 -29.07 8.99 3.94
CA ALA A 637 -29.11 9.10 5.42
C ALA A 637 -30.14 8.14 6.05
N ILE A 638 -31.36 8.11 5.50
CA ILE A 638 -32.44 7.23 5.96
C ILE A 638 -32.10 5.77 5.69
N ALA A 639 -31.59 5.47 4.48
CA ALA A 639 -31.21 4.12 4.10
C ALA A 639 -30.10 3.54 5.00
N PHE A 640 -29.10 4.35 5.34
CA PHE A 640 -28.02 3.98 6.25
C PHE A 640 -28.52 3.79 7.68
N GLY A 641 -29.42 4.66 8.15
CA GLY A 641 -30.07 4.51 9.44
C GLY A 641 -30.91 3.22 9.52
N PHE A 642 -31.65 2.91 8.46
CA PHE A 642 -32.40 1.66 8.34
C PHE A 642 -31.47 0.44 8.33
N ALA A 643 -30.38 0.48 7.57
CA ALA A 643 -29.38 -0.59 7.54
C ALA A 643 -28.75 -0.80 8.93
N ALA A 644 -28.40 0.28 9.64
CA ALA A 644 -27.90 0.21 11.02
C ALA A 644 -28.91 -0.44 11.96
N TRP A 645 -30.17 0.00 11.91
CA TRP A 645 -31.28 -0.57 12.69
C TRP A 645 -31.48 -2.06 12.41
N GLN A 646 -31.44 -2.45 11.13
CA GLN A 646 -31.63 -3.84 10.72
C GLN A 646 -30.46 -4.72 11.17
N LEU A 647 -29.22 -4.25 11.01
CA LEU A 647 -28.02 -4.96 11.43
C LEU A 647 -27.93 -5.11 12.94
N ALA A 648 -28.43 -4.14 13.71
CA ALA A 648 -28.54 -4.22 15.16
C ALA A 648 -29.43 -5.39 15.63
N ARG A 649 -30.47 -5.74 14.86
CA ARG A 649 -31.39 -6.84 15.17
C ARG A 649 -30.89 -8.22 14.74
N THR A 650 -29.94 -8.29 13.81
CA THR A 650 -29.50 -9.58 13.21
C THR A 650 -28.11 -10.00 13.64
N THR A 651 -27.11 -9.17 13.35
CA THR A 651 -25.68 -9.50 13.54
C THR A 651 -25.06 -8.73 14.71
N ASN A 652 -25.55 -7.52 14.96
CA ASN A 652 -25.04 -6.58 15.96
C ASN A 652 -23.50 -6.39 15.91
N GLY A 653 -22.90 -6.55 14.72
CA GLY A 653 -21.44 -6.51 14.53
C GLY A 653 -20.90 -5.12 14.19
N ARG A 654 -19.60 -5.03 13.91
CA ARG A 654 -18.92 -3.77 13.52
C ARG A 654 -19.58 -3.01 12.35
N PRO A 655 -20.13 -3.67 11.31
CA PRO A 655 -20.79 -2.94 10.22
C PRO A 655 -21.98 -2.09 10.67
N ARG A 656 -22.73 -2.53 11.70
CA ARG A 656 -23.81 -1.73 12.31
C ARG A 656 -23.30 -0.36 12.75
N LEU A 657 -22.16 -0.34 13.47
CA LEU A 657 -21.57 0.87 14.01
C LEU A 657 -21.15 1.83 12.88
N VAL A 658 -20.56 1.29 11.81
CA VAL A 658 -20.19 2.11 10.64
C VAL A 658 -21.44 2.69 9.98
N MET A 659 -22.49 1.89 9.76
CA MET A 659 -23.74 2.39 9.18
C MET A 659 -24.39 3.47 10.05
N GLU A 660 -24.35 3.32 11.37
CA GLU A 660 -24.85 4.31 12.34
C GLU A 660 -24.06 5.63 12.25
N ALA A 661 -22.73 5.54 12.13
CA ALA A 661 -21.86 6.71 11.98
C ALA A 661 -22.13 7.45 10.66
N VAL A 662 -22.22 6.71 9.55
CA VAL A 662 -22.45 7.29 8.23
C VAL A 662 -23.87 7.85 8.13
N ALA A 663 -24.88 7.23 8.76
CA ALA A 663 -26.23 7.79 8.84
C ALA A 663 -26.26 9.14 9.57
N ALA A 664 -25.57 9.25 10.71
CA ALA A 664 -25.46 10.51 11.45
C ALA A 664 -24.72 11.58 10.63
N LEU A 665 -23.61 11.21 9.99
CA LEU A 665 -22.83 12.10 9.13
C LEU A 665 -23.67 12.63 7.96
N PHE A 666 -24.36 11.75 7.22
CA PHE A 666 -25.20 12.13 6.09
C PHE A 666 -26.39 12.98 6.50
N SER A 667 -26.96 12.74 7.69
CA SER A 667 -28.04 13.57 8.21
C SER A 667 -27.57 15.01 8.43
N LEU A 668 -26.37 15.20 8.99
CA LEU A 668 -25.78 16.53 9.19
C LEU A 668 -25.35 17.18 7.87
N LEU A 669 -24.71 16.41 6.98
CA LEU A 669 -24.32 16.88 5.65
C LEU A 669 -25.52 17.30 4.81
N ALA A 670 -26.63 16.55 4.84
CA ALA A 670 -27.85 16.91 4.12
C ALA A 670 -28.34 18.30 4.52
N VAL A 671 -28.44 18.56 5.82
CA VAL A 671 -28.90 19.86 6.34
C VAL A 671 -27.88 20.96 6.01
N ALA A 672 -26.58 20.70 6.21
CA ALA A 672 -25.54 21.68 5.90
C ALA A 672 -25.50 22.06 4.41
N MET A 673 -25.60 21.08 3.51
CA MET A 673 -25.59 21.32 2.06
C MET A 673 -26.85 22.05 1.59
N LEU A 674 -28.01 21.75 2.18
CA LEU A 674 -29.25 22.50 1.88
C LEU A 674 -29.14 23.96 2.35
N VAL A 675 -28.53 24.20 3.51
CA VAL A 675 -28.26 25.57 3.99
C VAL A 675 -27.27 26.27 3.06
N ARG A 676 -26.16 25.64 2.69
CA ARG A 676 -25.18 26.18 1.72
C ARG A 676 -25.89 26.64 0.46
N HIS A 677 -26.71 25.75 -0.12
CA HIS A 677 -27.43 26.01 -1.34
C HIS A 677 -28.46 27.13 -1.19
N ALA A 678 -29.25 27.13 -0.11
CA ALA A 678 -30.27 28.13 0.16
C ALA A 678 -29.69 29.53 0.35
N MET A 679 -28.55 29.65 1.05
CA MET A 679 -27.93 30.94 1.36
C MET A 679 -27.16 31.53 0.19
N ASN A 680 -26.68 30.70 -0.74
CA ASN A 680 -25.87 31.12 -1.88
C ASN A 680 -26.67 31.14 -3.19
N GLY A 681 -27.99 31.31 -3.12
CA GLY A 681 -28.85 31.48 -4.31
C GLY A 681 -28.84 30.30 -5.28
N GLY A 682 -28.54 29.10 -4.78
CA GLY A 682 -28.48 27.87 -5.55
C GLY A 682 -27.07 27.40 -5.92
N VAL A 683 -26.03 28.20 -5.67
CA VAL A 683 -24.63 27.89 -6.04
C VAL A 683 -23.86 27.33 -4.85
N ILE A 684 -23.16 26.22 -5.04
CA ILE A 684 -22.40 25.54 -3.96
C ILE A 684 -20.91 25.91 -3.98
N THR A 685 -20.36 26.23 -5.15
CA THR A 685 -18.92 26.18 -5.43
C THR A 685 -18.14 27.50 -5.33
N SER A 686 -18.79 28.67 -5.30
CA SER A 686 -18.07 29.92 -5.67
C SER A 686 -18.14 31.12 -4.70
N ASN A 687 -18.55 30.97 -3.44
CA ASN A 687 -18.60 32.09 -2.50
C ASN A 687 -17.70 31.89 -1.27
N SER A 688 -17.02 32.97 -0.85
CA SER A 688 -16.35 33.05 0.44
C SER A 688 -17.35 32.76 1.56
N PRO A 689 -17.00 31.92 2.55
CA PRO A 689 -17.89 31.62 3.67
C PRO A 689 -18.24 32.90 4.42
N THR A 690 -19.54 33.17 4.61
CA THR A 690 -20.03 34.32 5.39
C THR A 690 -20.20 33.93 6.86
N LEU A 691 -20.17 34.92 7.76
CA LEU A 691 -20.41 34.65 9.17
C LEU A 691 -21.81 34.09 9.40
N ALA A 692 -22.81 34.57 8.64
CA ALA A 692 -24.19 34.09 8.74
C ALA A 692 -24.29 32.59 8.44
N GLU A 693 -23.63 32.14 7.37
CA GLU A 693 -23.63 30.75 6.97
C GLU A 693 -22.89 29.87 7.99
N GLN A 694 -21.73 30.34 8.43
CA GLN A 694 -20.95 29.66 9.45
C GLN A 694 -21.70 29.51 10.78
N ALA A 695 -22.48 30.52 11.17
CA ALA A 695 -23.29 30.49 12.36
C ALA A 695 -24.37 29.39 12.30
N ILE A 696 -25.02 29.24 11.15
CA ILE A 696 -26.02 28.19 10.95
C ILE A 696 -25.36 26.80 11.00
N TYR A 697 -24.16 26.63 10.42
CA TYR A 697 -23.41 25.37 10.57
C TYR A 697 -23.05 25.05 12.02
N THR A 698 -22.64 26.05 12.79
CA THR A 698 -22.40 25.88 14.23
C THR A 698 -23.66 25.46 14.97
N LEU A 699 -24.82 26.05 14.66
CA LEU A 699 -26.11 25.67 15.26
C LEU A 699 -26.52 24.24 14.88
N ILE A 700 -26.36 23.85 13.60
CA ILE A 700 -26.63 22.49 13.12
C ILE A 700 -25.72 21.49 13.85
N ALA A 701 -24.43 21.80 13.99
CA ALA A 701 -23.47 20.92 14.65
C ALA A 701 -23.76 20.77 16.14
N LEU A 702 -24.03 21.87 16.86
CA LEU A 702 -24.41 21.84 18.28
C LEU A 702 -25.74 21.12 18.51
N GLY A 703 -26.76 21.41 17.71
CA GLY A 703 -28.06 20.72 17.74
C GLY A 703 -27.92 19.23 17.44
N GLY A 704 -27.15 18.88 16.40
CA GLY A 704 -26.79 17.52 16.04
C GLY A 704 -26.09 16.78 17.17
N GLY A 705 -25.10 17.42 17.82
CA GLY A 705 -24.45 16.90 19.02
C GLY A 705 -25.45 16.58 20.14
N GLY A 706 -26.41 17.47 20.38
CA GLY A 706 -27.50 17.25 21.35
C GLY A 706 -28.41 16.08 21.00
N ILE A 707 -28.80 15.97 19.73
CA ILE A 707 -29.60 14.84 19.22
C ILE A 707 -28.83 13.52 19.41
N LEU A 708 -27.54 13.48 19.10
CA LEU A 708 -26.71 12.28 19.31
C LEU A 708 -26.59 11.90 20.78
N VAL A 709 -26.47 12.87 21.70
CA VAL A 709 -26.55 12.59 23.15
C VAL A 709 -27.91 12.01 23.52
N ALA A 710 -29.01 12.56 22.98
CA ALA A 710 -30.35 12.07 23.26
C ALA A 710 -30.59 10.65 22.73
N LEU A 711 -30.10 10.34 21.52
CA LEU A 711 -30.19 9.01 20.92
C LEU A 711 -29.35 7.99 21.69
N ASP A 712 -28.13 8.35 22.10
CA ASP A 712 -27.26 7.47 22.90
C ASP A 712 -27.89 7.11 24.26
N MET A 713 -28.61 8.04 24.89
CA MET A 713 -29.33 7.76 26.14
C MET A 713 -30.51 6.79 25.96
N ARG A 714 -31.12 6.75 24.77
CA ARG A 714 -32.23 5.83 24.45
C ARG A 714 -31.72 4.47 23.97
N SER A 715 -30.66 4.47 23.18
CA SER A 715 -30.04 3.29 22.59
C SER A 715 -28.51 3.46 22.63
N PRO A 716 -27.84 3.01 23.70
CA PRO A 716 -26.40 3.23 23.88
C PRO A 716 -25.58 2.67 22.73
N SER A 717 -24.71 3.52 22.17
CA SER A 717 -23.78 3.08 21.14
C SER A 717 -22.46 3.84 21.24
N PRO A 718 -21.31 3.17 21.03
CA PRO A 718 -20.02 3.84 21.08
C PRO A 718 -19.93 4.95 20.02
N VAL A 719 -20.58 4.76 18.88
CA VAL A 719 -20.59 5.72 17.76
C VAL A 719 -21.34 6.99 18.13
N LEU A 720 -22.52 6.90 18.73
CA LEU A 720 -23.26 8.09 19.17
C LEU A 720 -22.55 8.78 20.33
N ARG A 721 -21.97 8.00 21.25
CA ARG A 721 -21.17 8.52 22.35
C ARG A 721 -19.96 9.32 21.86
N TYR A 722 -19.07 8.71 21.08
CA TYR A 722 -17.88 9.40 20.58
C TYR A 722 -18.22 10.42 19.49
N GLY A 723 -19.24 10.18 18.66
CA GLY A 723 -19.71 11.12 17.65
C GLY A 723 -20.24 12.42 18.25
N SER A 724 -21.04 12.35 19.32
CA SER A 724 -21.50 13.55 20.04
C SER A 724 -20.35 14.35 20.67
N LEU A 725 -19.31 13.67 21.16
CA LEU A 725 -18.10 14.33 21.67
C LEU A 725 -17.32 15.00 20.54
N ALA A 726 -17.07 14.28 19.44
CA ALA A 726 -16.33 14.77 18.29
C ALA A 726 -17.00 15.99 17.67
N ILE A 727 -18.32 15.93 17.40
CA ILE A 727 -19.08 17.05 16.84
C ILE A 727 -19.08 18.24 17.79
N GLY A 728 -19.22 18.03 19.11
CA GLY A 728 -19.16 19.13 20.08
C GLY A 728 -17.78 19.80 20.14
N VAL A 729 -16.70 19.02 20.11
CA VAL A 729 -15.32 19.56 20.05
C VAL A 729 -15.09 20.30 18.74
N LEU A 730 -15.46 19.73 17.60
CA LEU A 730 -15.35 20.37 16.29
C LEU A 730 -16.16 21.66 16.23
N SER A 731 -17.35 21.69 16.84
CA SER A 731 -18.17 22.92 16.94
C SER A 731 -17.45 24.00 17.74
N VAL A 732 -16.83 23.65 18.86
CA VAL A 732 -16.03 24.59 19.68
C VAL A 732 -14.82 25.11 18.93
N LEU A 733 -14.06 24.23 18.26
CA LEU A 733 -12.92 24.63 17.44
C LEU A 733 -13.35 25.54 16.28
N SER A 734 -14.46 25.19 15.63
CA SER A 734 -15.06 25.99 14.57
C SER A 734 -15.51 27.37 15.06
N VAL A 735 -16.09 27.47 16.26
CA VAL A 735 -16.41 28.76 16.89
C VAL A 735 -15.15 29.57 17.14
N LEU A 736 -14.15 29.00 17.79
CA LEU A 736 -12.92 29.70 18.14
C LEU A 736 -12.15 30.17 16.89
N GLY A 737 -12.10 29.35 15.85
CA GLY A 737 -11.46 29.71 14.59
C GLY A 737 -12.29 30.69 13.76
N GLN A 738 -13.50 30.29 13.38
CA GLN A 738 -14.28 31.02 12.39
C GLN A 738 -15.00 32.24 12.97
N HIS A 739 -15.66 32.12 14.13
CA HIS A 739 -16.45 33.24 14.68
C HIS A 739 -15.59 34.31 15.35
N PHE A 740 -14.49 33.90 16.00
CA PHE A 740 -13.64 34.84 16.74
C PHE A 740 -12.47 35.40 15.92
N LEU A 741 -11.84 34.58 15.07
CA LEU A 741 -10.60 34.96 14.37
C LEU A 741 -10.80 35.31 12.90
N VAL A 742 -11.54 34.50 12.14
CA VAL A 742 -11.59 34.64 10.66
C VAL A 742 -12.75 35.52 10.18
N LEU A 743 -13.98 35.22 10.59
CA LEU A 743 -15.21 35.84 10.07
C LEU A 743 -15.80 36.88 11.05
N ASN A 744 -15.01 37.34 12.02
CA ASN A 744 -15.47 38.33 12.99
C ASN A 744 -15.71 39.68 12.27
N PRO A 745 -16.91 40.30 12.39
CA PRO A 745 -17.22 41.55 11.70
C PRO A 745 -16.32 42.72 12.11
N LEU A 746 -15.60 42.62 13.23
CA LEU A 746 -14.54 43.57 13.58
C LEU A 746 -13.42 43.62 12.53
N PHE A 747 -13.08 42.47 11.93
CA PHE A 747 -12.00 42.34 10.97
C PHE A 747 -12.50 42.34 9.53
N THR A 748 -13.67 41.74 9.28
CA THR A 748 -14.23 41.60 7.93
C THR A 748 -15.11 42.76 7.50
N ASP A 749 -15.59 43.56 8.46
CA ASP A 749 -16.60 44.61 8.26
C ASP A 749 -17.83 44.12 7.49
N GLU A 750 -18.21 42.86 7.72
CA GLU A 750 -19.46 42.30 7.19
C GLU A 750 -20.65 43.03 7.83
N GLY A 751 -21.56 43.55 6.99
CA GLY A 751 -22.74 44.28 7.45
C GLY A 751 -23.60 43.44 8.39
N THR A 752 -23.84 43.96 9.60
CA THR A 752 -24.57 43.23 10.64
C THR A 752 -26.09 43.20 10.42
N GLY A 753 -26.60 43.92 9.42
CA GLY A 753 -28.02 43.99 9.06
C GLY A 753 -28.77 45.13 9.76
N SER A 754 -29.95 45.47 9.23
CA SER A 754 -30.68 46.70 9.58
C SER A 754 -31.52 46.62 10.85
N ILE A 755 -31.97 45.43 11.25
CA ILE A 755 -32.82 45.26 12.43
C ILE A 755 -31.95 45.26 13.70
N PRO A 756 -32.15 46.17 14.67
CA PRO A 756 -31.20 46.33 15.77
C PRO A 756 -30.98 45.11 16.67
N LEU A 757 -32.02 44.31 16.94
CA LEU A 757 -31.95 43.14 17.83
C LEU A 757 -31.80 41.82 17.06
N PHE A 758 -32.48 41.68 15.91
CA PHE A 758 -32.39 40.50 15.04
C PHE A 758 -31.38 40.76 13.92
N ASN A 759 -30.12 40.88 14.32
CA ASN A 759 -28.99 41.17 13.45
C ASN A 759 -28.07 39.94 13.30
N LEU A 760 -27.00 40.07 12.51
CA LEU A 760 -26.00 39.03 12.32
C LEU A 760 -25.33 38.60 13.64
N LEU A 761 -25.12 39.52 14.59
CA LEU A 761 -24.50 39.20 15.89
C LEU A 761 -25.41 38.33 16.74
N PHE A 762 -26.74 38.52 16.65
CA PHE A 762 -27.72 37.65 17.28
C PHE A 762 -27.62 36.22 16.74
N LEU A 763 -27.54 36.07 15.41
CA LEU A 763 -27.41 34.76 14.75
C LEU A 763 -26.05 34.11 15.00
N ALA A 764 -24.96 34.88 14.97
CA ALA A 764 -23.59 34.37 15.04
C ALA A 764 -23.08 34.14 16.46
N TYR A 765 -23.48 34.97 17.43
CA TYR A 765 -22.94 34.89 18.78
C TYR A 765 -24.01 34.47 19.81
N LEU A 766 -25.18 35.12 19.83
CA LEU A 766 -26.18 34.83 20.86
C LEU A 766 -26.84 33.46 20.69
N LEU A 767 -27.31 33.11 19.49
CA LEU A 767 -27.94 31.81 19.25
C LEU A 767 -26.97 30.64 19.50
N PRO A 768 -25.72 30.65 18.98
CA PRO A 768 -24.73 29.64 19.32
C PRO A 768 -24.37 29.61 20.80
N ALA A 769 -24.35 30.75 21.50
CA ALA A 769 -24.17 30.78 22.96
C ALA A 769 -25.27 30.01 23.68
N LEU A 770 -26.54 30.28 23.32
CA LEU A 770 -27.70 29.60 23.91
C LEU A 770 -27.70 28.10 23.57
N ALA A 771 -27.39 27.74 22.33
CA ALA A 771 -27.31 26.34 21.90
C ALA A 771 -26.19 25.59 22.64
N ALA A 772 -25.00 26.19 22.77
CA ALA A 772 -23.88 25.61 23.51
C ALA A 772 -24.18 25.50 25.01
N ALA A 773 -24.85 26.49 25.62
CA ALA A 773 -25.28 26.45 27.01
C ALA A 773 -26.33 25.35 27.24
N ALA A 774 -27.32 25.23 26.36
CA ALA A 774 -28.35 24.20 26.41
C ALA A 774 -27.72 22.81 26.27
N LEU A 775 -26.78 22.62 25.34
CA LEU A 775 -26.05 21.36 25.18
C LEU A 775 -25.17 21.05 26.39
N ALA A 776 -24.47 22.05 26.95
CA ALA A 776 -23.66 21.89 28.16
C ALA A 776 -24.50 21.45 29.36
N TYR A 777 -25.69 22.04 29.53
CA TYR A 777 -26.63 21.65 30.57
C TYR A 777 -27.17 20.24 30.33
N TYR A 778 -27.61 19.94 29.11
CA TYR A 778 -28.17 18.64 28.76
C TYR A 778 -27.15 17.49 28.85
N ALA A 779 -25.89 17.74 28.51
CA ALA A 779 -24.79 16.77 28.55
C ALA A 779 -24.22 16.54 29.96
N ARG A 780 -24.58 17.38 30.94
CA ARG A 780 -24.11 17.25 32.33
C ARG A 780 -24.55 15.90 32.91
N GLY A 781 -23.61 15.13 33.43
CA GLY A 781 -23.85 13.79 33.96
C GLY A 781 -24.00 12.68 32.90
N LYS A 782 -24.12 13.02 31.61
CA LYS A 782 -24.20 12.07 30.49
C LYS A 782 -22.89 11.94 29.72
N ARG A 783 -22.02 12.94 29.84
CA ARG A 783 -20.71 13.06 29.19
C ARG A 783 -19.63 13.42 30.21
N PRO A 784 -18.33 13.23 29.88
CA PRO A 784 -17.23 13.63 30.74
C PRO A 784 -17.33 15.10 31.18
N LYS A 785 -16.94 15.41 32.42
CA LYS A 785 -17.06 16.76 32.99
C LYS A 785 -16.37 17.83 32.14
N TRP A 786 -15.22 17.51 31.55
CA TRP A 786 -14.47 18.40 30.68
C TRP A 786 -15.29 18.86 29.46
N TYR A 787 -16.12 17.98 28.89
CA TYR A 787 -16.92 18.29 27.70
C TYR A 787 -18.02 19.30 28.01
N SER A 788 -18.78 19.07 29.09
CA SER A 788 -19.79 20.04 29.54
C SER A 788 -19.18 21.36 29.99
N ALA A 789 -17.98 21.34 30.59
CA ALA A 789 -17.27 22.55 30.99
C ALA A 789 -16.77 23.35 29.78
N MET A 790 -16.23 22.67 28.77
CA MET A 790 -15.79 23.27 27.50
C MET A 790 -16.96 23.96 26.78
N LEU A 791 -18.10 23.29 26.64
CA LEU A 791 -19.29 23.88 26.01
C LEU A 791 -19.84 25.07 26.81
N ALA A 792 -19.86 24.98 28.14
CA ALA A 792 -20.27 26.09 29.01
C ALA A 792 -19.33 27.29 28.90
N LEU A 793 -18.02 27.05 28.78
CA LEU A 793 -17.03 28.10 28.58
C LEU A 793 -17.22 28.80 27.23
N VAL A 794 -17.34 28.05 26.13
CA VAL A 794 -17.62 28.64 24.82
C VAL A 794 -18.93 29.39 24.79
N ALA A 795 -19.98 28.90 25.45
CA ALA A 795 -21.25 29.61 25.57
C ALA A 795 -21.07 30.96 26.27
N ALA A 796 -20.30 31.00 27.36
CA ALA A 796 -20.01 32.24 28.08
C ALA A 796 -19.18 33.22 27.24
N LEU A 797 -18.17 32.72 26.51
CA LEU A 797 -17.34 33.54 25.61
C LEU A 797 -18.18 34.14 24.47
N LEU A 798 -19.04 33.34 23.83
CA LEU A 798 -19.94 33.80 22.79
C LEU A 798 -20.96 34.83 23.31
N ALA A 799 -21.53 34.62 24.50
CA ALA A 799 -22.45 35.58 25.11
C ALA A 799 -21.75 36.91 25.47
N PHE A 800 -20.51 36.84 25.96
CA PHE A 800 -19.69 38.01 26.23
C PHE A 800 -19.31 38.76 24.95
N ALA A 801 -18.95 38.04 23.89
CA ALA A 801 -18.67 38.59 22.57
C ALA A 801 -19.91 39.27 21.99
N TYR A 802 -21.08 38.62 22.02
CA TYR A 802 -22.34 39.21 21.60
C TYR A 802 -22.61 40.55 22.30
N ALA A 803 -22.51 40.58 23.64
CA ALA A 803 -22.78 41.78 24.41
C ALA A 803 -21.80 42.92 24.05
N THR A 804 -20.51 42.59 23.93
CA THR A 804 -19.47 43.56 23.57
C THR A 804 -19.66 44.09 22.14
N LEU A 805 -19.84 43.21 21.15
CA LEU A 805 -20.05 43.62 19.75
C LEU A 805 -21.37 44.38 19.55
N SER A 806 -22.39 44.08 20.36
CA SER A 806 -23.66 44.81 20.33
C SER A 806 -23.51 46.27 20.78
N VAL A 807 -22.63 46.54 21.77
CA VAL A 807 -22.28 47.92 22.15
C VAL A 807 -21.60 48.62 20.97
N ARG A 808 -20.63 47.98 20.32
CA ARG A 808 -19.97 48.56 19.13
C ARG A 808 -20.98 48.93 18.04
N ARG A 809 -21.88 48.00 17.73
CA ARG A 809 -22.95 48.18 16.75
C ARG A 809 -23.90 49.33 17.10
N LEU A 810 -24.18 49.53 18.39
CA LEU A 810 -25.03 50.64 18.85
C LEU A 810 -24.44 52.01 18.51
N PHE A 811 -23.11 52.15 18.57
CA PHE A 811 -22.42 53.42 18.30
C PHE A 811 -22.00 53.58 16.84
N GLN A 812 -21.56 52.51 16.17
CA GLN A 812 -20.99 52.54 14.82
C GLN A 812 -22.00 52.23 13.71
N GLY A 813 -23.19 51.71 14.05
CA GLY A 813 -24.21 51.32 13.08
C GLY A 813 -24.02 49.89 12.55
N GLU A 814 -24.38 49.65 11.29
CA GLU A 814 -24.42 48.29 10.72
C GLU A 814 -23.02 47.69 10.48
N HIS A 815 -22.02 48.52 10.22
CA HIS A 815 -20.65 48.14 9.91
C HIS A 815 -19.76 48.47 11.11
N ILE A 816 -19.09 47.47 11.68
CA ILE A 816 -18.40 47.56 12.97
C ILE A 816 -16.89 47.33 12.87
N GLY A 817 -16.29 47.54 11.69
CA GLY A 817 -14.87 47.36 11.44
C GLY A 817 -13.97 48.13 12.40
N LEU A 818 -12.80 47.57 12.70
CA LEU A 818 -11.82 48.16 13.63
C LEU A 818 -11.34 49.57 13.21
N TRP A 819 -11.36 49.86 11.92
CA TRP A 819 -10.92 51.14 11.36
C TRP A 819 -11.85 52.33 11.65
N ALA A 820 -13.08 52.09 12.12
CA ALA A 820 -14.05 53.15 12.43
C ALA A 820 -13.68 54.00 13.66
N GLY A 821 -12.55 53.70 14.33
CA GLY A 821 -12.14 54.37 15.56
C GLY A 821 -12.99 53.95 16.77
N LEU A 822 -12.72 54.55 17.92
CA LEU A 822 -13.47 54.33 19.17
C LEU A 822 -13.83 55.70 19.76
N GLY A 823 -15.13 55.96 19.93
CA GLY A 823 -15.59 57.17 20.63
C GLY A 823 -15.43 57.04 22.14
N GLN A 824 -15.25 58.15 22.87
CA GLN A 824 -15.11 58.12 24.34
C GLN A 824 -16.31 57.48 25.04
N VAL A 825 -17.53 57.84 24.63
CA VAL A 825 -18.77 57.27 25.18
C VAL A 825 -18.89 55.78 24.88
N GLU A 826 -18.42 55.34 23.70
CA GLU A 826 -18.37 53.92 23.32
C GLU A 826 -17.40 53.16 24.24
N THR A 827 -16.20 53.70 24.46
CA THR A 827 -15.17 53.11 25.32
C THR A 827 -15.66 52.92 26.76
N TYR A 828 -16.31 53.93 27.34
CA TYR A 828 -16.90 53.85 28.68
C TYR A 828 -18.08 52.86 28.73
N SER A 829 -18.86 52.75 27.66
CA SER A 829 -19.99 51.81 27.59
C SER A 829 -19.55 50.35 27.66
N TYR A 830 -18.40 49.99 27.08
CA TYR A 830 -17.83 48.64 27.25
C TYR A 830 -17.48 48.35 28.71
N SER A 831 -16.85 49.30 29.40
CA SER A 831 -16.45 49.16 30.80
C SER A 831 -17.67 49.00 31.71
N ALA A 832 -18.70 49.82 31.50
CA ALA A 832 -19.98 49.74 32.21
C ALA A 832 -20.68 48.39 31.95
N LEU A 833 -20.72 47.94 30.69
CA LEU A 833 -21.31 46.64 30.33
C LEU A 833 -20.58 45.48 31.01
N TRP A 834 -19.25 45.43 30.96
CA TRP A 834 -18.47 44.33 31.55
C TRP A 834 -18.64 44.27 33.07
N LEU A 835 -18.70 45.44 33.74
CA LEU A 835 -18.99 45.53 35.17
C LEU A 835 -20.41 45.02 35.47
N ALA A 836 -21.42 45.45 34.70
CA ALA A 836 -22.80 45.01 34.86
C ALA A 836 -22.95 43.49 34.64
N MET A 837 -22.31 42.94 33.61
CA MET A 837 -22.24 41.49 33.37
C MET A 837 -21.56 40.77 34.52
N GLY A 838 -20.44 41.31 35.03
CA GLY A 838 -19.72 40.77 36.18
C GLY A 838 -20.59 40.72 37.44
N VAL A 839 -21.29 41.80 37.77
CA VAL A 839 -22.24 41.85 38.89
C VAL A 839 -23.40 40.87 38.67
N GLY A 840 -23.96 40.80 37.46
CA GLY A 840 -25.01 39.83 37.13
C GLY A 840 -24.56 38.38 37.32
N LEU A 841 -23.35 38.02 36.87
CA LEU A 841 -22.74 36.71 37.11
C LEU A 841 -22.51 36.46 38.61
N LEU A 842 -22.11 37.48 39.39
CA LEU A 842 -21.94 37.35 40.84
C LEU A 842 -23.26 37.05 41.54
N VAL A 843 -24.32 37.81 41.22
CA VAL A 843 -25.68 37.58 41.74
C VAL A 843 -26.17 36.18 41.37
N ALA A 844 -25.99 35.76 40.12
CA ALA A 844 -26.30 34.41 39.68
C ALA A 844 -25.46 33.34 40.40
N GLY A 845 -24.17 33.60 40.66
CA GLY A 845 -23.27 32.69 41.37
C GLY A 845 -23.60 32.53 42.85
N VAL A 846 -24.14 33.57 43.49
CA VAL A 846 -24.63 33.54 44.87
C VAL A 846 -25.98 32.80 44.93
N THR A 847 -26.93 33.17 44.08
CA THR A 847 -28.28 32.58 44.05
C THR A 847 -28.26 31.09 43.66
N LEU A 848 -27.46 30.70 42.66
CA LEU A 848 -27.29 29.32 42.20
C LEU A 848 -26.24 28.53 43.00
N ARG A 849 -25.66 29.12 44.05
CA ARG A 849 -24.59 28.55 44.88
C ARG A 849 -23.39 27.99 44.09
N SER A 850 -23.12 28.50 42.88
CA SER A 850 -22.09 27.99 41.98
C SER A 850 -20.74 28.70 42.21
N GLN A 851 -19.74 27.96 42.71
CA GLN A 851 -18.38 28.49 42.88
C GLN A 851 -17.75 28.92 41.55
N VAL A 852 -17.97 28.17 40.47
CA VAL A 852 -17.44 28.48 39.14
C VAL A 852 -17.97 29.83 38.64
N LEU A 853 -19.26 30.10 38.85
CA LEU A 853 -19.88 31.35 38.41
C LEU A 853 -19.40 32.56 39.23
N ARG A 854 -19.14 32.35 40.53
CA ARG A 854 -18.49 33.37 41.38
C ARG A 854 -17.05 33.68 40.93
N ILE A 855 -16.25 32.67 40.62
CA ILE A 855 -14.88 32.87 40.12
C ILE A 855 -14.90 33.58 38.75
N ALA A 856 -15.78 33.17 37.83
CA ALA A 856 -15.95 33.83 36.54
C ALA A 856 -16.37 35.30 36.70
N SER A 857 -17.28 35.59 37.63
CA SER A 857 -17.69 36.97 37.95
C SER A 857 -16.53 37.80 38.48
N ALA A 858 -15.71 37.25 39.38
CA ALA A 858 -14.56 37.95 39.92
C ALA A 858 -13.51 38.22 38.84
N ALA A 859 -13.24 37.26 37.95
CA ALA A 859 -12.34 37.46 36.83
C ALA A 859 -12.83 38.57 35.89
N LEU A 860 -14.12 38.56 35.52
CA LEU A 860 -14.68 39.58 34.63
C LEU A 860 -14.70 40.98 35.27
N ILE A 861 -15.06 41.09 36.56
CA ILE A 861 -15.00 42.35 37.30
C ILE A 861 -13.56 42.86 37.36
N SER A 862 -12.59 41.98 37.66
CA SER A 862 -11.16 42.36 37.67
C SER A 862 -10.68 42.85 36.31
N ILE A 863 -11.11 42.23 35.20
CA ILE A 863 -10.78 42.67 33.84
C ILE A 863 -11.42 44.03 33.54
N ALA A 864 -12.69 44.22 33.90
CA ALA A 864 -13.40 45.49 33.70
C ALA A 864 -12.73 46.63 34.48
N VAL A 865 -12.40 46.38 35.75
CA VAL A 865 -11.66 47.28 36.63
C VAL A 865 -10.30 47.59 36.01
N ALA A 866 -9.49 46.57 35.67
CA ALA A 866 -8.19 46.78 35.06
C ALA A 866 -8.27 47.59 33.76
N LYS A 867 -9.28 47.37 32.90
CA LYS A 867 -9.49 48.14 31.68
C LYS A 867 -9.79 49.61 31.99
N VAL A 868 -10.71 49.89 32.92
CA VAL A 868 -11.04 51.26 33.34
C VAL A 868 -9.78 52.00 33.80
N PHE A 869 -8.88 51.31 34.51
CA PHE A 869 -7.67 51.92 35.03
C PHE A 869 -6.50 52.00 34.04
N LEU A 870 -6.38 51.06 33.10
CA LEU A 870 -5.28 51.06 32.13
C LEU A 870 -5.59 51.89 30.88
N PHE A 871 -6.83 51.83 30.40
CA PHE A 871 -7.26 52.50 29.17
C PHE A 871 -8.05 53.78 29.49
N ASP A 872 -9.12 53.70 30.28
CA ASP A 872 -10.02 54.85 30.47
C ASP A 872 -9.35 55.97 31.32
N MET A 873 -8.37 55.62 32.17
CA MET A 873 -7.58 56.58 32.96
C MET A 873 -6.46 57.26 32.17
N SER A 874 -6.00 56.65 31.07
CA SER A 874 -4.95 57.22 30.22
C SER A 874 -5.40 58.50 29.51
N GLU A 875 -6.72 58.68 29.35
CA GLU A 875 -7.36 59.87 28.77
C GLU A 875 -7.65 60.99 29.80
N LEU A 876 -7.45 60.76 31.10
CA LEU A 876 -7.69 61.77 32.14
C LEU A 876 -6.41 62.56 32.46
N GLU A 877 -6.43 63.89 32.31
CA GLU A 877 -5.33 64.80 32.70
C GLU A 877 -5.53 65.42 34.09
N GLY A 878 -4.43 65.73 34.80
CA GLY A 878 -4.44 66.50 36.04
C GLY A 878 -4.88 65.75 37.32
N VAL A 879 -5.61 66.45 38.20
CA VAL A 879 -5.99 66.01 39.57
C VAL A 879 -6.88 64.76 39.57
N LEU A 880 -7.67 64.56 38.51
CA LEU A 880 -8.55 63.39 38.35
C LEU A 880 -7.76 62.08 38.22
N ARG A 881 -6.54 62.12 37.69
CA ARG A 881 -5.63 60.97 37.62
C ARG A 881 -5.12 60.58 39.01
N ALA A 882 -4.75 61.55 39.84
CA ALA A 882 -4.28 61.29 41.21
C ALA A 882 -5.40 60.74 42.12
N LEU A 883 -6.61 61.30 42.05
CA LEU A 883 -7.76 60.80 42.80
C LEU A 883 -8.20 59.40 42.34
N SER A 884 -8.10 59.09 41.05
CA SER A 884 -8.41 57.75 40.52
C SER A 884 -7.42 56.68 41.00
N PHE A 885 -6.13 57.01 41.18
CA PHE A 885 -5.14 56.09 41.78
C PHE A 885 -5.43 55.80 43.26
N ILE A 886 -5.87 56.80 44.03
CA ILE A 886 -6.28 56.62 45.43
C ILE A 886 -7.56 55.77 45.49
N GLY A 887 -8.52 56.02 44.60
CA GLY A 887 -9.72 55.21 44.43
C GLY A 887 -9.43 53.76 44.05
N LEU A 888 -8.47 53.51 43.15
CA LEU A 888 -7.97 52.18 42.78
C LEU A 888 -7.41 51.45 43.99
N GLY A 889 -6.55 52.11 44.78
CA GLY A 889 -5.99 51.55 45.99
C GLY A 889 -7.08 51.10 46.97
N ALA A 890 -8.08 51.96 47.19
CA ALA A 890 -9.22 51.65 48.05
C ALA A 890 -10.09 50.49 47.51
N VAL A 891 -10.36 50.44 46.20
CA VAL A 891 -11.16 49.38 45.56
C VAL A 891 -10.41 48.04 45.56
N LEU A 892 -9.10 48.01 45.29
CA LEU A 892 -8.28 46.80 45.37
C LEU A 892 -8.22 46.25 46.80
N ILE A 893 -8.08 47.14 47.80
CA ILE A 893 -8.18 46.78 49.22
C ILE A 893 -9.58 46.22 49.53
N GLY A 894 -10.64 46.86 49.03
CA GLY A 894 -12.02 46.41 49.20
C GLY A 894 -12.32 45.05 48.58
N ILE A 895 -11.85 44.80 47.35
CA ILE A 895 -11.99 43.51 46.66
C ILE A 895 -11.17 42.44 47.39
N GLY A 896 -9.94 42.76 47.83
CA GLY A 896 -9.10 41.84 48.62
C GLY A 896 -9.78 41.43 49.94
N LEU A 897 -10.38 42.37 50.66
CA LEU A 897 -11.15 42.13 51.88
C LEU A 897 -12.43 41.32 51.62
N PHE A 898 -13.13 41.59 50.52
CA PHE A 898 -14.32 40.83 50.12
C PHE A 898 -13.97 39.37 49.75
N TYR A 899 -12.85 39.17 49.04
CA TYR A 899 -12.38 37.84 48.66
C TYR A 899 -11.92 37.02 49.87
N GLN A 900 -11.22 37.64 50.82
CA GLN A 900 -10.86 37.01 52.09
C GLN A 900 -12.09 36.59 52.90
N ARG A 901 -13.16 37.39 52.91
CA ARG A 901 -14.44 37.06 53.58
C ARG A 901 -15.20 35.91 52.90
N LEU A 902 -15.09 35.77 51.58
CA LEU A 902 -15.70 34.65 50.84
C LEU A 902 -14.95 33.33 51.04
N LEU A 903 -13.61 33.36 51.06
CA LEU A 903 -12.78 32.17 51.30
C LEU A 903 -12.89 31.66 52.74
N THR A 904 -12.99 32.56 53.72
CA THR A 904 -13.18 32.19 55.14
C THR A 904 -14.56 31.57 55.44
N ARG A 905 -15.59 31.85 54.62
CA ARG A 905 -16.91 31.20 54.72
C ARG A 905 -17.04 29.87 53.95
N ALA A 906 -16.11 29.55 53.05
CA ALA A 906 -16.08 28.26 52.34
C ALA A 906 -15.22 27.21 53.07
N ALA A 907 -14.41 27.63 54.04
CA ALA A 907 -13.58 26.78 54.91
C ALA A 907 -14.27 26.37 56.23
N ARG A 908 -15.53 26.79 56.44
CA ARG A 908 -16.47 26.25 57.42
C ARG A 908 -17.62 25.61 56.66
#